data_AF-A0A1Y6K396-F1
#
_entry.id   AF-A0A1Y6K396-F1
#
_cell.length_a   1.000
_cell.length_b   1.000
_cell.length_c   1.000
_cell.angle_alpha   90.00
_cell.angle_beta   90.00
_cell.angle_gamma   90.00
#
_symmetry.space_group_name_H-M   'P 1'
#
loop_
_entity.id
_entity.type
_entity.pdbx_description
1 polymer ?
#
loop_
_entity_poly.entity_id
_entity_poly.type
_entity_poly.pdbx_seq_one_letter_code
_entity_poly.pdbx_strand_id
1 'polypeptide(L)'
;MSKVVQLYLLGQSIWYDNLKRSLIRDGTIASMIERREILGITSNPSIFEKAIISDTDYQSDLQLMAWAGLNAEEIFYRLAIQDIRDAADLFRPYYEASNGADGFVSLEVNPKLADDTQGTIDEARWLWQEVNRPNLMVKIPATRAGLPAITEAIAAGINVNVTLIFSRTRYREVMDAYLAGLEKRLRQGGDISQINSVASFFVSRFDSNADARLERIIQSGGKPAEQAKALKGKLAVDNTRLAYQDYLRSFDSPRFAALEKSGARKQRPLWASTSTKNPDYNDIMYVDELVAENSINTVPPETLLAYLDHGIPKLRIEEDLSRAESDFIQLAELGISIDEITQELEDDGVRKFSESFDSLLQAIELQREAFVKGLGSVADRVSEKVNQLKREDYIARLYRNDPTLWTKTSEGQTTVQTRLGWSDLPGASQALIPKLEEFSKDCLSAGFTRALVIGMGGSSLAPETMALILGDLSKGMDVRIIDSTLPDQIHEIEKWVDYSQTLFILASKSGTTSEPLALYAYFREKAEKVLGKTWASHFIAITDPGSYLAKLGESLGFRAVFTADPNVGGRYSALTHFGLIPAALLGIDLHRFLSRAYTMAERCSPATPITLNPGALLGVILGVSAMQGQDKLTLLTDEAIAPIGAWLEQLIAESSGKEGRGIVPIVDEPHIDVIDYAKDRIFVYLRICGEQDEFVKALEDAGHVVVVMQWSDLYDLAAHFYCWEFATAVACSLMTVNAFDQPDVQGSKDRTKQKLAALKEKGVLEEPDPDWTRESVKIYGQPFVDFEACDTLQEVIESFTALAEPGDYVAINAFLPLNNHNYERLTALRARILAQTGRATTLGFGPRFLHSTGQLHKGGPNTGLFLQITQDDAIDFEIPGESYSFGALARAQALGDFEALLSGNRRAVRIHLPAGDPLTFV
;
A
#
# COMPACT_ATOMS: atom_id res chain seq x y z
N MET A 1 22.01 9.93 -35.45
CA MET A 1 22.37 10.76 -34.29
C MET A 1 21.19 11.68 -34.02
N SER A 2 20.59 11.66 -32.82
CA SER A 2 19.44 12.52 -32.51
C SER A 2 19.84 13.99 -32.58
N LYS A 3 18.85 14.89 -32.78
CA LYS A 3 19.10 16.33 -32.83
C LYS A 3 19.60 16.88 -31.51
N VAL A 4 19.13 16.31 -30.39
CA VAL A 4 19.64 16.66 -29.05
C VAL A 4 21.11 16.28 -28.89
N VAL A 5 21.55 15.13 -29.39
CA VAL A 5 22.97 14.77 -29.37
C VAL A 5 23.80 15.75 -30.21
N GLN A 6 23.26 16.22 -31.35
CA GLN A 6 23.93 17.25 -32.14
C GLN A 6 24.02 18.59 -31.39
N LEU A 7 22.98 19.01 -30.66
CA LEU A 7 23.04 20.18 -29.77
C LEU A 7 24.11 20.04 -28.69
N TYR A 8 24.21 18.85 -28.09
CA TYR A 8 25.23 18.57 -27.09
C TYR A 8 26.64 18.69 -27.67
N LEU A 9 26.87 18.23 -28.91
CA LEU A 9 28.14 18.42 -29.62
C LEU A 9 28.44 19.89 -29.96
N LEU A 10 27.41 20.72 -30.08
CA LEU A 10 27.52 22.18 -30.20
C LEU A 10 27.68 22.88 -28.83
N GLY A 11 27.75 22.13 -27.73
CA GLY A 11 27.97 22.65 -26.39
C GLY A 11 26.69 23.06 -25.63
N GLN A 12 25.50 22.71 -26.12
CA GLN A 12 24.24 22.96 -25.42
C GLN A 12 23.60 21.66 -24.90
N SER A 13 23.39 21.57 -23.58
CA SER A 13 22.68 20.45 -22.97
C SER A 13 21.17 20.70 -22.92
N ILE A 14 20.38 19.65 -23.14
CA ILE A 14 18.92 19.71 -23.00
C ILE A 14 18.51 19.13 -21.67
N TRP A 15 17.80 19.91 -20.86
CA TRP A 15 17.19 19.48 -19.60
C TRP A 15 15.67 19.39 -19.77
N TYR A 16 15.05 18.51 -19.00
CA TYR A 16 13.62 18.24 -19.06
C TYR A 16 12.89 19.00 -17.95
N ASP A 17 11.95 19.87 -18.32
CA ASP A 17 11.19 20.72 -17.39
C ASP A 17 9.89 20.04 -16.94
N ASN A 18 10.01 18.84 -16.42
CA ASN A 18 8.90 18.06 -15.87
C ASN A 18 9.44 16.91 -14.99
N LEU A 19 8.69 16.55 -13.96
CA LEU A 19 8.98 15.40 -13.11
C LEU A 19 7.67 14.80 -12.61
N LYS A 20 7.47 13.50 -12.85
CA LYS A 20 6.34 12.73 -12.35
C LYS A 20 6.84 11.35 -11.91
N ARG A 21 6.33 10.85 -10.79
CA ARG A 21 6.69 9.55 -10.23
C ARG A 21 6.42 8.38 -11.19
N SER A 22 5.27 8.39 -11.87
CA SER A 22 4.95 7.39 -12.90
C SER A 22 6.03 7.27 -13.98
N LEU A 23 6.55 8.40 -14.49
CA LEU A 23 7.61 8.41 -15.52
C LEU A 23 8.96 7.88 -15.03
N ILE A 24 9.21 7.93 -13.71
CA ILE A 24 10.40 7.33 -13.09
C ILE A 24 10.20 5.81 -13.00
N ARG A 25 9.04 5.38 -12.50
CA ARG A 25 8.73 3.97 -12.22
C ARG A 25 8.51 3.14 -13.47
N ASP A 26 7.89 3.70 -14.51
CA ASP A 26 7.64 3.00 -15.78
C ASP A 26 8.88 2.93 -16.69
N GLY A 27 9.99 3.56 -16.29
CA GLY A 27 11.26 3.57 -17.02
C GLY A 27 11.36 4.63 -18.11
N THR A 28 10.36 5.50 -18.29
CA THR A 28 10.37 6.56 -19.32
C THR A 28 11.56 7.49 -19.16
N ILE A 29 11.81 7.99 -17.93
CA ILE A 29 12.97 8.86 -17.64
C ILE A 29 14.29 8.14 -17.92
N ALA A 30 14.43 6.90 -17.43
CA ALA A 30 15.64 6.09 -17.68
C ALA A 30 15.91 5.93 -19.19
N SER A 31 14.85 5.66 -19.96
CA SER A 31 14.94 5.50 -21.42
C SER A 31 15.36 6.80 -22.14
N MET A 32 14.85 7.96 -21.72
CA MET A 32 15.28 9.26 -22.26
C MET A 32 16.77 9.56 -21.95
N ILE A 33 17.24 9.18 -20.75
CA ILE A 33 18.65 9.32 -20.33
C ILE A 33 19.57 8.43 -21.19
N GLU A 34 19.17 7.18 -21.41
CA GLU A 34 19.90 6.22 -22.24
C GLU A 34 20.03 6.71 -23.69
N ARG A 35 18.96 7.26 -24.26
CA ARG A 35 18.96 7.85 -25.61
C ARG A 35 19.67 9.20 -25.71
N ARG A 36 20.14 9.77 -24.59
CA ARG A 36 20.74 11.11 -24.51
C ARG A 36 19.81 12.21 -25.04
N GLU A 37 18.51 12.04 -24.82
CA GLU A 37 17.49 13.05 -25.14
C GLU A 37 17.39 14.11 -24.05
N ILE A 38 17.76 13.76 -22.82
CA ILE A 38 17.78 14.65 -21.67
C ILE A 38 19.06 14.42 -20.87
N LEU A 39 19.62 15.50 -20.32
CA LEU A 39 20.90 15.53 -19.59
C LEU A 39 20.75 16.14 -18.19
N GLY A 40 19.52 16.44 -17.77
CA GLY A 40 19.17 16.94 -16.46
C GLY A 40 17.67 17.19 -16.36
N ILE A 41 17.17 17.48 -15.16
CA ILE A 41 15.75 17.77 -14.88
C ILE A 41 15.61 19.04 -14.05
N THR A 42 14.59 19.84 -14.38
CA THR A 42 14.09 20.91 -13.51
C THR A 42 12.68 20.60 -13.01
N SER A 43 12.41 21.02 -11.77
CA SER A 43 11.07 21.00 -11.18
C SER A 43 10.66 22.41 -10.74
N ASN A 44 9.36 22.58 -10.49
CA ASN A 44 8.75 23.77 -9.90
C ASN A 44 7.41 23.38 -9.22
N PRO A 45 6.80 24.25 -8.39
CA PRO A 45 5.56 23.93 -7.69
C PRO A 45 4.40 23.48 -8.60
N SER A 46 4.20 24.13 -9.75
CA SER A 46 3.10 23.78 -10.67
C SER A 46 3.29 22.40 -11.33
N ILE A 47 4.54 21.95 -11.52
CA ILE A 47 4.84 20.60 -12.00
C ILE A 47 4.44 19.57 -10.94
N PHE A 48 4.83 19.79 -9.69
CA PHE A 48 4.47 18.90 -8.58
C PHE A 48 2.96 18.89 -8.30
N GLU A 49 2.30 20.03 -8.39
CA GLU A 49 0.84 20.12 -8.21
C GLU A 49 0.11 19.22 -9.21
N LYS A 50 0.45 19.37 -10.50
CA LYS A 50 -0.12 18.51 -11.54
C LYS A 50 0.22 17.05 -11.32
N ALA A 51 1.46 16.73 -10.94
CA ALA A 51 1.89 15.36 -10.69
C ALA A 51 1.08 14.72 -9.53
N ILE A 52 1.05 15.36 -8.36
CA ILE A 52 0.44 14.83 -7.14
C ILE A 52 -1.08 14.73 -7.26
N ILE A 53 -1.74 15.67 -7.96
CA ILE A 53 -3.21 15.65 -8.12
C ILE A 53 -3.65 14.61 -9.15
N SER A 54 -2.92 14.47 -10.26
CA SER A 54 -3.40 13.67 -11.41
C SER A 54 -2.97 12.20 -11.39
N ASP A 55 -2.01 11.83 -10.54
CA ASP A 55 -1.38 10.52 -10.56
C ASP A 55 -1.73 9.71 -9.31
N THR A 56 -2.27 8.51 -9.53
CA THR A 56 -2.63 7.56 -8.46
C THR A 56 -1.41 7.09 -7.68
N ASP A 57 -0.20 7.18 -8.23
CA ASP A 57 1.06 6.74 -7.60
C ASP A 57 1.45 7.54 -6.35
N TYR A 58 0.84 8.70 -6.11
CA TYR A 58 1.03 9.50 -4.89
C TYR A 58 -0.02 9.21 -3.82
N GLN A 59 -1.20 8.71 -4.20
CA GLN A 59 -2.37 8.63 -3.33
C GLN A 59 -2.12 7.75 -2.11
N SER A 60 -1.48 6.58 -2.29
CA SER A 60 -1.21 5.68 -1.16
C SER A 60 -0.27 6.29 -0.12
N ASP A 61 0.76 7.01 -0.56
CA ASP A 61 1.73 7.62 0.37
C ASP A 61 1.12 8.86 1.04
N LEU A 62 0.35 9.65 0.30
CA LEU A 62 -0.38 10.80 0.83
C LEU A 62 -1.36 10.35 1.92
N GLN A 63 -2.15 9.32 1.65
CA GLN A 63 -3.09 8.74 2.61
C GLN A 63 -2.40 8.29 3.90
N LEU A 64 -1.30 7.53 3.80
CA LEU A 64 -0.55 7.06 4.98
C LEU A 64 0.01 8.21 5.82
N MET A 65 0.56 9.24 5.16
CA MET A 65 1.08 10.42 5.85
C MET A 65 -0.03 11.27 6.47
N ALA A 66 -1.19 11.37 5.81
CA ALA A 66 -2.37 12.04 6.34
C ALA A 66 -2.87 11.35 7.62
N TRP A 67 -2.99 10.02 7.61
CA TRP A 67 -3.34 9.24 8.80
C TRP A 67 -2.31 9.36 9.91
N ALA A 68 -1.03 9.49 9.57
CA ALA A 68 0.03 9.73 10.53
C ALA A 68 0.05 11.16 11.10
N GLY A 69 -0.81 12.06 10.60
CA GLY A 69 -0.97 13.43 11.10
C GLY A 69 0.03 14.44 10.56
N LEU A 70 0.69 14.16 9.42
CA LEU A 70 1.57 15.14 8.77
C LEU A 70 0.73 16.24 8.12
N ASN A 71 1.24 17.48 8.11
CA ASN A 71 0.59 18.59 7.41
C ASN A 71 0.94 18.60 5.90
N ALA A 72 0.24 19.43 5.12
CA ALA A 72 0.42 19.49 3.67
C ALA A 72 1.86 19.81 3.22
N GLU A 73 2.58 20.68 3.94
CA GLU A 73 3.96 21.05 3.62
C GLU A 73 4.94 19.91 3.89
N GLU A 74 4.79 19.21 5.03
CA GLU A 74 5.57 18.02 5.35
C GLU A 74 5.33 16.89 4.33
N ILE A 75 4.09 16.70 3.91
CA ILE A 75 3.71 15.75 2.86
C ILE A 75 4.37 16.11 1.54
N PHE A 76 4.24 17.37 1.10
CA PHE A 76 4.85 17.85 -0.14
C PHE A 76 6.35 17.57 -0.17
N TYR A 77 7.09 17.99 0.85
CA TYR A 77 8.53 17.84 0.86
C TYR A 77 8.96 16.38 0.87
N ARG A 78 8.24 15.50 1.57
CA ARG A 78 8.54 14.05 1.53
C ARG A 78 8.35 13.47 0.12
N LEU A 79 7.25 13.80 -0.54
CA LEU A 79 6.99 13.32 -1.90
C LEU A 79 8.03 13.87 -2.89
N ALA A 80 8.27 15.19 -2.85
CA ALA A 80 9.21 15.85 -3.74
C ALA A 80 10.65 15.38 -3.53
N ILE A 81 11.14 15.28 -2.29
CA ILE A 81 12.50 14.81 -2.00
C ILE A 81 12.71 13.37 -2.49
N GLN A 82 11.71 12.50 -2.31
CA GLN A 82 11.81 11.12 -2.79
C GLN A 82 11.92 11.07 -4.32
N ASP A 83 11.03 11.76 -5.03
CA ASP A 83 11.05 11.79 -6.50
C ASP A 83 12.37 12.40 -7.03
N ILE A 84 12.91 13.41 -6.35
CA ILE A 84 14.19 14.04 -6.69
C ILE A 84 15.37 13.08 -6.45
N ARG A 85 15.36 12.32 -5.35
CA ARG A 85 16.38 11.30 -5.08
C ARG A 85 16.37 10.22 -6.15
N ASP A 86 15.18 9.70 -6.48
CA ASP A 86 15.03 8.63 -7.48
C ASP A 86 15.49 9.10 -8.86
N ALA A 87 15.10 10.31 -9.27
CA ALA A 87 15.58 10.91 -10.52
C ALA A 87 17.11 11.15 -10.48
N ALA A 88 17.65 11.65 -9.36
CA ALA A 88 19.08 11.88 -9.22
C ALA A 88 19.88 10.57 -9.30
N ASP A 89 19.35 9.47 -8.75
CA ASP A 89 19.95 8.14 -8.83
C ASP A 89 19.96 7.59 -10.27
N LEU A 90 18.90 7.84 -11.06
CA LEU A 90 18.88 7.50 -12.49
C LEU A 90 19.95 8.28 -13.29
N PHE A 91 20.18 9.56 -12.97
CA PHE A 91 21.23 10.35 -13.62
C PHE A 91 22.64 10.09 -13.09
N ARG A 92 22.78 9.43 -11.94
CA ARG A 92 24.05 9.31 -11.22
C ARG A 92 25.19 8.72 -12.07
N PRO A 93 25.00 7.63 -12.85
CA PRO A 93 26.07 7.10 -13.70
C PRO A 93 26.54 8.11 -14.75
N TYR A 94 25.63 8.94 -15.27
CA TYR A 94 25.97 9.96 -16.27
C TYR A 94 26.64 11.19 -15.64
N TYR A 95 26.18 11.61 -14.46
CA TYR A 95 26.85 12.65 -13.68
C TYR A 95 28.32 12.30 -13.43
N GLU A 96 28.60 11.06 -13.01
CA GLU A 96 29.98 10.60 -12.77
C GLU A 96 30.79 10.52 -14.08
N ALA A 97 30.23 9.96 -15.14
CA ALA A 97 30.90 9.85 -16.44
C ALA A 97 31.23 11.21 -17.07
N SER A 98 30.40 12.21 -16.84
CA SER A 98 30.61 13.58 -17.32
C SER A 98 31.46 14.43 -16.36
N ASN A 99 31.98 13.85 -15.28
CA ASN A 99 32.68 14.55 -14.20
C ASN A 99 31.86 15.74 -13.65
N GLY A 100 30.56 15.57 -13.54
CA GLY A 100 29.60 16.57 -13.08
C GLY A 100 29.34 17.71 -14.06
N ALA A 101 29.58 17.53 -15.36
CA ALA A 101 29.19 18.54 -16.36
C ALA A 101 27.67 18.59 -16.55
N ASP A 102 26.99 17.45 -16.43
CA ASP A 102 25.54 17.27 -16.56
C ASP A 102 25.05 16.18 -15.58
N GLY A 103 23.79 15.76 -15.68
CA GLY A 103 23.18 14.74 -14.83
C GLY A 103 22.57 15.29 -13.55
N PHE A 104 22.17 16.57 -13.57
CA PHE A 104 21.61 17.25 -12.41
C PHE A 104 20.09 17.19 -12.35
N VAL A 105 19.56 17.21 -11.13
CA VAL A 105 18.12 17.36 -10.85
C VAL A 105 17.94 18.55 -9.93
N SER A 106 17.04 19.47 -10.27
CA SER A 106 16.81 20.69 -9.49
C SER A 106 15.58 20.61 -8.60
N LEU A 107 15.70 21.01 -7.34
CA LEU A 107 14.60 21.21 -6.38
C LEU A 107 14.62 22.64 -5.83
N GLU A 108 13.48 23.31 -5.83
CA GLU A 108 13.35 24.71 -5.44
C GLU A 108 13.12 24.87 -3.93
N VAL A 109 13.69 25.95 -3.37
CA VAL A 109 13.34 26.44 -2.03
C VAL A 109 11.88 26.92 -2.02
N ASN A 110 11.29 27.02 -0.83
CA ASN A 110 9.97 27.58 -0.63
C ASN A 110 9.91 29.00 -1.22
N PRO A 111 9.06 29.27 -2.23
CA PRO A 111 8.98 30.57 -2.88
C PRO A 111 8.63 31.72 -1.93
N LYS A 112 8.04 31.43 -0.75
CA LYS A 112 7.73 32.43 0.28
C LYS A 112 8.98 33.01 0.95
N LEU A 113 10.12 32.33 0.82
CA LEU A 113 11.40 32.80 1.34
C LEU A 113 12.15 33.70 0.33
N ALA A 114 11.55 34.02 -0.83
CA ALA A 114 12.21 34.80 -1.88
C ALA A 114 12.72 36.18 -1.41
N ASP A 115 12.12 36.77 -0.36
CA ASP A 115 12.58 38.02 0.25
C ASP A 115 13.26 37.83 1.63
N ASP A 116 13.51 36.58 2.05
CA ASP A 116 14.21 36.22 3.29
C ASP A 116 15.55 35.52 2.98
N THR A 117 16.64 36.30 3.07
CA THR A 117 18.00 35.78 2.86
C THR A 117 18.35 34.64 3.82
N GLN A 118 18.07 34.77 5.11
CA GLN A 118 18.52 33.78 6.10
C GLN A 118 17.69 32.50 6.01
N GLY A 119 16.36 32.63 5.87
CA GLY A 119 15.46 31.50 5.64
C GLY A 119 15.86 30.70 4.39
N THR A 120 16.16 31.39 3.28
CA THR A 120 16.63 30.73 2.04
C THR A 120 17.94 29.97 2.24
N ILE A 121 18.90 30.53 3.00
CA ILE A 121 20.18 29.85 3.30
C ILE A 121 19.95 28.57 4.10
N ASP A 122 19.11 28.66 5.13
CA ASP A 122 18.85 27.53 6.02
C ASP A 122 18.10 26.41 5.30
N GLU A 123 17.10 26.75 4.48
CA GLU A 123 16.38 25.76 3.69
C GLU A 123 17.24 25.16 2.57
N ALA A 124 18.10 25.94 1.91
CA ALA A 124 19.02 25.41 0.91
C ALA A 124 19.99 24.38 1.51
N ARG A 125 20.49 24.64 2.72
CA ARG A 125 21.33 23.68 3.46
C ARG A 125 20.56 22.44 3.87
N TRP A 126 19.33 22.62 4.33
CA TRP A 126 18.45 21.51 4.71
C TRP A 126 18.14 20.62 3.50
N LEU A 127 17.69 21.17 2.38
CA LEU A 127 17.41 20.41 1.15
C LEU A 127 18.65 19.65 0.64
N TRP A 128 19.82 20.29 0.67
CA TRP A 128 21.08 19.64 0.30
C TRP A 128 21.38 18.41 1.17
N GLN A 129 21.20 18.56 2.49
CA GLN A 129 21.41 17.47 3.45
C GLN A 129 20.36 16.37 3.34
N GLU A 130 19.09 16.74 3.18
CA GLU A 130 18.00 15.77 3.09
C GLU A 130 18.06 15.00 1.78
N VAL A 131 18.15 15.65 0.62
CA VAL A 131 18.25 14.91 -0.65
C VAL A 131 19.50 14.02 -0.66
N ASN A 132 20.63 14.51 -0.14
CA ASN A 132 21.89 13.77 -0.02
C ASN A 132 22.31 13.08 -1.32
N ARG A 133 22.32 13.84 -2.42
CA ARG A 133 22.83 13.42 -3.73
C ARG A 133 23.73 14.52 -4.29
N PRO A 134 24.95 14.19 -4.77
CA PRO A 134 25.91 15.19 -5.23
C PRO A 134 25.47 15.90 -6.52
N ASN A 135 24.51 15.30 -7.25
CA ASN A 135 23.93 15.84 -8.46
C ASN A 135 22.56 16.51 -8.23
N LEU A 136 22.21 16.84 -6.99
CA LEU A 136 21.17 17.83 -6.71
C LEU A 136 21.66 19.22 -7.12
N MET A 137 20.75 20.06 -7.62
CA MET A 137 20.88 21.52 -7.55
C MET A 137 19.75 22.11 -6.71
N VAL A 138 20.09 22.91 -5.70
CA VAL A 138 19.09 23.71 -4.98
C VAL A 138 18.77 24.93 -5.81
N LYS A 139 17.50 25.12 -6.13
CA LYS A 139 17.05 26.21 -6.99
C LYS A 139 16.64 27.41 -6.15
N ILE A 140 17.30 28.55 -6.36
CA ILE A 140 17.16 29.78 -5.56
C ILE A 140 16.79 30.96 -6.47
N PRO A 141 15.69 31.70 -6.19
CA PRO A 141 15.33 32.90 -6.93
C PRO A 141 16.42 33.99 -6.91
N ALA A 142 16.64 34.63 -8.05
CA ALA A 142 17.55 35.77 -8.20
C ALA A 142 16.94 37.09 -7.71
N THR A 143 16.18 37.08 -6.61
CA THR A 143 15.73 38.33 -5.98
C THR A 143 16.92 39.03 -5.32
N ARG A 144 16.74 40.28 -4.90
CA ARG A 144 17.79 41.00 -4.14
C ARG A 144 18.18 40.28 -2.85
N ALA A 145 17.22 39.67 -2.17
CA ALA A 145 17.46 38.87 -0.97
C ALA A 145 18.07 37.49 -1.29
N GLY A 146 17.80 36.93 -2.49
CA GLY A 146 18.35 35.66 -2.94
C GLY A 146 19.83 35.72 -3.32
N LEU A 147 20.34 36.85 -3.83
CA LEU A 147 21.76 37.02 -4.19
C LEU A 147 22.76 36.70 -3.04
N PRO A 148 22.62 37.25 -1.83
CA PRO A 148 23.46 36.84 -0.70
C PRO A 148 23.23 35.36 -0.33
N ALA A 149 22.01 34.83 -0.44
CA ALA A 149 21.75 33.41 -0.16
C ALA A 149 22.47 32.48 -1.15
N ILE A 150 22.50 32.83 -2.43
CA ILE A 150 23.26 32.13 -3.48
C ILE A 150 24.76 32.13 -3.12
N THR A 151 25.29 33.29 -2.73
CA THR A 151 26.70 33.42 -2.32
C THR A 151 27.04 32.46 -1.17
N GLU A 152 26.18 32.41 -0.14
CA GLU A 152 26.37 31.56 1.03
C GLU A 152 26.18 30.07 0.74
N ALA A 153 25.23 29.70 -0.13
CA ALA A 153 25.00 28.32 -0.55
C ALA A 153 26.20 27.79 -1.37
N ILE A 154 26.69 28.57 -2.33
CA ILE A 154 27.91 28.25 -3.09
C ILE A 154 29.11 28.14 -2.13
N ALA A 155 29.25 29.06 -1.17
CA ALA A 155 30.32 28.98 -0.18
C ALA A 155 30.27 27.70 0.67
N ALA A 156 29.05 27.25 1.00
CA ALA A 156 28.81 25.98 1.71
C ALA A 156 29.14 24.74 0.85
N GLY A 157 29.33 24.88 -0.45
CA GLY A 157 29.63 23.79 -1.39
C GLY A 157 28.38 23.15 -2.01
N ILE A 158 27.26 23.87 -2.00
CA ILE A 158 25.98 23.44 -2.57
C ILE A 158 25.96 23.81 -4.05
N ASN A 159 25.50 22.90 -4.91
CA ASN A 159 25.23 23.25 -6.31
C ASN A 159 23.93 24.06 -6.39
N VAL A 160 23.95 25.19 -7.12
CA VAL A 160 22.81 26.12 -7.16
C VAL A 160 22.30 26.33 -8.58
N ASN A 161 20.99 26.12 -8.77
CA ASN A 161 20.27 26.58 -9.95
C ASN A 161 19.64 27.95 -9.64
N VAL A 162 20.25 29.03 -10.11
CA VAL A 162 19.70 30.37 -9.88
C VAL A 162 18.52 30.60 -10.85
N THR A 163 17.34 30.95 -10.34
CA THR A 163 16.10 31.09 -11.13
C THR A 163 15.53 32.50 -11.16
N LEU A 164 14.51 32.74 -11.98
CA LEU A 164 13.82 34.03 -12.15
C LEU A 164 14.74 35.18 -12.61
N ILE A 165 15.66 34.89 -13.53
CA ILE A 165 16.52 35.92 -14.13
C ILE A 165 15.86 36.42 -15.42
N PHE A 166 15.47 37.70 -15.44
CA PHE A 166 14.83 38.35 -16.61
C PHE A 166 15.67 39.47 -17.20
N SER A 167 16.48 40.15 -16.38
CA SER A 167 17.31 41.29 -16.80
C SER A 167 18.79 40.92 -16.87
N ARG A 168 19.49 41.55 -17.79
CA ARG A 168 20.95 41.48 -17.90
C ARG A 168 21.66 42.06 -16.67
N THR A 169 21.07 43.08 -16.06
CA THR A 169 21.56 43.66 -14.81
C THR A 169 21.54 42.61 -13.69
N ARG A 170 20.39 41.96 -13.48
CA ARG A 170 20.28 40.88 -12.49
C ARG A 170 21.21 39.72 -12.83
N TYR A 171 21.35 39.37 -14.10
CA TYR A 171 22.25 38.29 -14.50
C TYR A 171 23.72 38.56 -14.13
N ARG A 172 24.20 39.80 -14.29
CA ARG A 172 25.54 40.19 -13.83
C ARG A 172 25.69 40.08 -12.31
N GLU A 173 24.68 40.49 -11.55
CA GLU A 173 24.67 40.35 -10.09
C GLU A 173 24.67 38.87 -9.66
N VAL A 174 23.97 37.99 -10.39
CA VAL A 174 23.99 36.54 -10.16
C VAL A 174 25.38 35.94 -10.40
N MET A 175 26.04 36.33 -11.49
CA MET A 175 27.42 35.89 -11.77
C MET A 175 28.39 36.41 -10.70
N ASP A 176 28.22 37.66 -10.24
CA ASP A 176 29.01 38.21 -9.15
C ASP A 176 28.82 37.43 -7.83
N ALA A 177 27.58 37.12 -7.47
CA ALA A 177 27.25 36.30 -6.29
C ALA A 177 27.87 34.89 -6.37
N TYR A 178 27.84 34.27 -7.54
CA TYR A 178 28.50 32.97 -7.77
C TYR A 178 30.01 33.06 -7.55
N LEU A 179 30.69 34.01 -8.20
CA LEU A 179 32.14 34.19 -8.06
C LEU A 179 32.52 34.54 -6.62
N ALA A 180 31.74 35.40 -5.95
CA ALA A 180 31.95 35.75 -4.54
C ALA A 180 31.82 34.54 -3.61
N GLY A 181 30.87 33.63 -3.89
CA GLY A 181 30.69 32.39 -3.13
C GLY A 181 31.89 31.45 -3.26
N LEU A 182 32.39 31.26 -4.50
CA LEU A 182 33.60 30.46 -4.75
C LEU A 182 34.83 31.05 -4.04
N GLU A 183 35.02 32.36 -4.15
CA GLU A 183 36.10 33.08 -3.47
C GLU A 183 36.01 32.94 -1.96
N LYS A 184 34.80 33.05 -1.40
CA LYS A 184 34.55 32.88 0.03
C LYS A 184 34.95 31.48 0.48
N ARG A 185 34.53 30.44 -0.25
CA ARG A 185 34.90 29.06 0.08
C ARG A 185 36.41 28.82 -0.01
N LEU A 186 37.05 29.32 -1.06
CA LEU A 186 38.49 29.17 -1.24
C LEU A 186 39.27 29.85 -0.10
N ARG A 187 38.84 31.05 0.33
CA ARG A 187 39.40 31.72 1.53
C ARG A 187 39.19 30.92 2.82
N GLN A 188 38.13 30.13 2.89
CA GLN A 188 37.84 29.22 4.00
C GLN A 188 38.57 27.85 3.88
N GLY A 189 39.36 27.65 2.82
CA GLY A 189 40.10 26.40 2.57
C GLY A 189 39.27 25.26 1.98
N GLY A 190 38.05 25.53 1.50
CA GLY A 190 37.19 24.52 0.88
C GLY A 190 37.50 24.29 -0.60
N ASP A 191 37.22 23.07 -1.09
CA ASP A 191 37.33 22.71 -2.51
C ASP A 191 36.19 23.32 -3.34
N ILE A 192 36.54 23.92 -4.47
CA ILE A 192 35.61 24.53 -5.43
C ILE A 192 35.46 23.72 -6.72
N SER A 193 36.22 22.63 -6.88
CA SER A 193 36.30 21.86 -8.14
C SER A 193 35.03 21.08 -8.50
N GLN A 194 34.19 20.82 -7.49
CA GLN A 194 32.96 20.04 -7.61
C GLN A 194 31.70 20.92 -7.51
N ILE A 195 31.84 22.24 -7.41
CA ILE A 195 30.71 23.15 -7.29
C ILE A 195 30.23 23.56 -8.68
N ASN A 196 28.99 23.21 -8.98
CA ASN A 196 28.32 23.54 -10.22
C ASN A 196 27.19 24.52 -9.96
N SER A 197 26.99 25.45 -10.89
CA SER A 197 25.86 26.36 -10.84
C SER A 197 25.36 26.65 -12.26
N VAL A 198 24.05 26.85 -12.37
CA VAL A 198 23.40 27.29 -13.60
C VAL A 198 22.60 28.55 -13.32
N ALA A 199 22.45 29.40 -14.33
CA ALA A 199 21.69 30.63 -14.24
C ALA A 199 20.50 30.59 -15.22
N SER A 200 19.33 30.26 -14.69
CA SER A 200 18.07 30.12 -15.44
C SER A 200 17.52 31.49 -15.86
N PHE A 201 17.87 31.89 -17.08
CA PHE A 201 17.46 33.10 -17.76
C PHE A 201 16.18 32.85 -18.57
N PHE A 202 15.10 33.55 -18.22
CA PHE A 202 13.76 33.31 -18.75
C PHE A 202 13.55 34.02 -20.10
N VAL A 203 13.03 33.28 -21.09
CA VAL A 203 12.94 33.74 -22.47
C VAL A 203 11.50 34.16 -22.85
N SER A 204 10.58 33.21 -23.06
CA SER A 204 9.26 33.51 -23.66
C SER A 204 8.37 34.51 -22.89
N ARG A 205 8.58 34.64 -21.57
CA ARG A 205 7.84 35.61 -20.75
C ARG A 205 8.17 37.05 -21.13
N PHE A 206 9.39 37.30 -21.61
CA PHE A 206 9.81 38.61 -22.08
C PHE A 206 9.02 39.02 -23.33
N ASP A 207 9.00 38.16 -24.37
CA ASP A 207 8.22 38.43 -25.59
C ASP A 207 6.74 38.58 -25.27
N SER A 208 6.17 37.75 -24.40
CA SER A 208 4.76 37.85 -24.02
C SER A 208 4.39 39.23 -23.44
N ASN A 209 5.27 39.83 -22.62
CA ASN A 209 5.04 41.19 -22.08
C ASN A 209 5.35 42.27 -23.12
N ALA A 210 6.51 42.19 -23.79
CA ALA A 210 6.95 43.17 -24.77
C ALA A 210 6.01 43.25 -25.98
N ASP A 211 5.60 42.12 -26.54
CA ASP A 211 4.67 42.05 -27.66
C ASP A 211 3.30 42.63 -27.29
N ALA A 212 2.82 42.41 -26.06
CA ALA A 212 1.57 43.02 -25.60
C ALA A 212 1.65 44.55 -25.55
N ARG A 213 2.83 45.12 -25.20
CA ARG A 213 3.06 46.57 -25.25
C ARG A 213 3.18 47.08 -26.68
N LEU A 214 3.93 46.37 -27.53
CA LEU A 214 4.10 46.69 -28.95
C LEU A 214 2.76 46.63 -29.70
N GLU A 215 1.91 45.65 -29.42
CA GLU A 215 0.59 45.49 -30.07
C GLU A 215 -0.31 46.71 -29.84
N ARG A 216 -0.27 47.33 -28.65
CA ARG A 216 -1.01 48.58 -28.39
C ARG A 216 -0.52 49.74 -29.28
N ILE A 217 0.77 49.79 -29.56
CA ILE A 217 1.36 50.78 -30.48
C ILE A 217 0.96 50.47 -31.92
N ILE A 218 1.01 49.20 -32.32
CA ILE A 218 0.60 48.73 -33.66
C ILE A 218 -0.85 49.13 -33.95
N GLN A 219 -1.74 48.93 -32.97
CA GLN A 219 -3.16 49.27 -33.08
C GLN A 219 -3.43 50.79 -33.17
N SER A 220 -2.53 51.63 -32.64
CA SER A 220 -2.69 53.09 -32.71
C SER A 220 -2.26 53.69 -34.07
N GLY A 221 -1.56 52.90 -34.91
CA GLY A 221 -1.22 53.26 -36.28
C GLY A 221 -0.08 54.28 -36.43
N GLY A 222 0.21 54.67 -37.67
CA GLY A 222 1.27 55.63 -37.99
C GLY A 222 2.69 55.06 -38.03
N LYS A 223 3.70 55.93 -38.09
CA LYS A 223 5.12 55.53 -38.19
C LYS A 223 5.61 54.66 -37.02
N PRO A 224 5.21 54.91 -35.75
CA PRO A 224 5.57 54.03 -34.63
C PRO A 224 5.02 52.60 -34.76
N ALA A 225 3.90 52.40 -35.45
CA ALA A 225 3.30 51.08 -35.65
C ALA A 225 4.17 50.17 -36.55
N GLU A 226 4.80 50.70 -37.60
CA GLU A 226 5.71 49.92 -38.45
C GLU A 226 7.00 49.54 -37.71
N GLN A 227 7.52 50.45 -36.89
CA GLN A 227 8.66 50.16 -36.01
C GLN A 227 8.29 49.11 -34.95
N ALA A 228 7.11 49.20 -34.35
CA ALA A 228 6.63 48.22 -33.38
C ALA A 228 6.40 46.82 -33.99
N LYS A 229 5.84 46.73 -35.21
CA LYS A 229 5.71 45.46 -35.96
C LYS A 229 7.06 44.80 -36.21
N ALA A 230 8.10 45.60 -36.48
CA ALA A 230 9.42 45.08 -36.77
C ALA A 230 10.11 44.45 -35.55
N LEU A 231 9.74 44.85 -34.32
CA LEU A 231 10.32 44.35 -33.06
C LEU A 231 9.57 43.13 -32.49
N LYS A 232 8.30 42.96 -32.85
CA LYS A 232 7.42 41.92 -32.32
C LYS A 232 8.02 40.52 -32.52
N GLY A 233 8.09 39.72 -31.46
CA GLY A 233 8.62 38.35 -31.47
C GLY A 233 10.14 38.23 -31.66
N LYS A 234 10.92 39.29 -31.40
CA LYS A 234 12.40 39.23 -31.50
C LYS A 234 13.12 39.50 -30.18
N LEU A 235 12.50 40.28 -29.32
CA LEU A 235 13.19 40.92 -28.20
C LEU A 235 13.65 39.93 -27.12
N ALA A 236 12.95 38.82 -26.89
CA ALA A 236 13.42 37.80 -25.95
C ALA A 236 14.72 37.15 -26.45
N VAL A 237 14.78 36.78 -27.74
CA VAL A 237 16.00 36.21 -28.34
C VAL A 237 17.13 37.23 -28.26
N ASP A 238 16.88 38.48 -28.65
CA ASP A 238 17.88 39.55 -28.60
C ASP A 238 18.38 39.81 -27.17
N ASN A 239 17.49 39.81 -26.17
CA ASN A 239 17.86 39.94 -24.76
C ASN A 239 18.79 38.80 -24.33
N THR A 240 18.46 37.56 -24.70
CA THR A 240 19.23 36.37 -24.35
C THR A 240 20.59 36.34 -25.06
N ARG A 241 20.69 36.77 -26.32
CA ARG A 241 21.96 36.93 -27.04
C ARG A 241 22.88 37.92 -26.31
N LEU A 242 22.36 39.07 -25.92
CA LEU A 242 23.12 40.08 -25.18
C LEU A 242 23.47 39.63 -23.75
N ALA A 243 22.61 38.83 -23.11
CA ALA A 243 22.91 38.18 -21.83
C ALA A 243 24.07 37.17 -21.97
N TYR A 244 24.12 36.39 -23.06
CA TYR A 244 25.26 35.50 -23.34
C TYR A 244 26.57 36.29 -23.52
N GLN A 245 26.52 37.48 -24.12
CA GLN A 245 27.70 38.37 -24.19
C GLN A 245 28.14 38.87 -22.81
N ASP A 246 27.21 39.13 -21.88
CA ASP A 246 27.55 39.43 -20.48
C ASP A 246 28.21 38.23 -19.79
N TYR A 247 27.74 37.01 -20.07
CA TYR A 247 28.33 35.76 -19.60
C TYR A 247 29.79 35.60 -20.06
N LEU A 248 30.06 35.73 -21.37
CA LEU A 248 31.42 35.65 -21.90
C LEU A 248 32.35 36.65 -21.22
N ARG A 249 31.92 37.92 -21.09
CA ARG A 249 32.70 38.97 -20.40
C ARG A 249 33.04 38.61 -18.95
N SER A 250 32.11 38.01 -18.23
CA SER A 250 32.30 37.64 -16.81
C SER A 250 33.27 36.46 -16.67
N PHE A 251 33.09 35.42 -17.47
CA PHE A 251 33.86 34.17 -17.36
C PHE A 251 35.15 34.14 -18.18
N ASP A 252 35.41 35.14 -19.01
CA ASP A 252 36.73 35.38 -19.61
C ASP A 252 37.52 36.46 -18.85
N SER A 253 36.99 36.92 -17.71
CA SER A 253 37.64 37.92 -16.87
C SER A 253 38.86 37.36 -16.11
N PRO A 254 39.84 38.21 -15.75
CA PRO A 254 40.95 37.79 -14.88
C PRO A 254 40.52 37.24 -13.52
N ARG A 255 39.35 37.69 -13.02
CA ARG A 255 38.76 37.21 -11.76
C ARG A 255 38.40 35.73 -11.84
N PHE A 256 37.71 35.32 -12.90
CA PHE A 256 37.38 33.90 -13.09
C PHE A 256 38.62 33.07 -13.40
N ALA A 257 39.53 33.55 -14.25
CA ALA A 257 40.78 32.85 -14.57
C ALA A 257 41.65 32.55 -13.33
N ALA A 258 41.54 33.35 -12.27
CA ALA A 258 42.19 33.07 -10.99
C ALA A 258 41.53 31.90 -10.23
N LEU A 259 40.20 31.83 -10.24
CA LEU A 259 39.43 30.74 -9.60
C LEU A 259 39.52 29.44 -10.39
N GLU A 260 39.57 29.51 -11.72
CA GLU A 260 39.70 28.35 -12.61
C GLU A 260 41.00 27.57 -12.35
N LYS A 261 42.10 28.26 -12.01
CA LYS A 261 43.35 27.63 -11.57
C LYS A 261 43.21 26.79 -10.30
N SER A 262 42.19 27.08 -9.50
CA SER A 262 41.81 26.33 -8.30
C SER A 262 40.66 25.34 -8.57
N GLY A 263 40.33 25.10 -9.84
CA GLY A 263 39.34 24.11 -10.27
C GLY A 263 37.92 24.63 -10.47
N ALA A 264 37.67 25.94 -10.33
CA ALA A 264 36.34 26.50 -10.53
C ALA A 264 35.78 26.23 -11.94
N ARG A 265 34.46 26.04 -12.02
CA ARG A 265 33.73 25.85 -13.27
C ARG A 265 32.98 27.13 -13.65
N LYS A 266 32.68 27.33 -14.94
CA LYS A 266 31.84 28.45 -15.37
C LYS A 266 30.38 28.18 -14.92
N GLN A 267 29.67 29.20 -14.41
CA GLN A 267 28.22 29.08 -14.17
C GLN A 267 27.50 29.10 -15.52
N ARG A 268 26.95 27.96 -15.95
CA ARG A 268 26.38 27.83 -17.29
C ARG A 268 25.09 28.66 -17.40
N PRO A 269 24.88 29.46 -18.46
CA PRO A 269 23.56 30.01 -18.75
C PRO A 269 22.58 28.87 -19.03
N LEU A 270 21.40 28.94 -18.43
CA LEU A 270 20.29 28.02 -18.68
C LEU A 270 19.12 28.81 -19.25
N TRP A 271 18.68 28.48 -20.46
CA TRP A 271 17.52 29.10 -21.09
C TRP A 271 16.24 28.44 -20.57
N ALA A 272 15.44 29.20 -19.82
CA ALA A 272 14.22 28.73 -19.19
C ALA A 272 12.98 29.36 -19.83
N SER A 273 11.82 28.71 -19.66
CA SER A 273 10.57 29.14 -20.30
C SER A 273 10.73 29.24 -21.83
N THR A 274 11.23 28.18 -22.47
CA THR A 274 11.55 28.15 -23.92
C THR A 274 10.46 27.51 -24.78
N SER A 275 9.26 27.27 -24.24
CA SER A 275 8.08 27.01 -25.08
C SER A 275 7.55 28.29 -25.69
N THR A 276 7.33 28.27 -26.99
CA THR A 276 6.69 29.34 -27.75
C THR A 276 5.24 29.53 -27.27
N LYS A 277 4.86 30.76 -26.93
CA LYS A 277 3.52 31.09 -26.42
C LYS A 277 2.56 31.64 -27.48
N ASN A 278 3.12 32.19 -28.56
CA ASN A 278 2.34 32.71 -29.68
C ASN A 278 2.27 31.64 -30.79
N PRO A 279 1.07 31.15 -31.18
CA PRO A 279 0.93 30.15 -32.23
C PRO A 279 1.40 30.62 -33.62
N ASP A 280 1.56 31.93 -33.84
CA ASP A 280 2.10 32.48 -35.09
C ASP A 280 3.63 32.32 -35.20
N TYR A 281 4.30 32.00 -34.08
CA TYR A 281 5.74 31.78 -34.05
C TYR A 281 6.04 30.29 -34.15
N ASN A 282 7.25 29.96 -34.61
CA ASN A 282 7.71 28.58 -34.66
C ASN A 282 7.71 27.97 -33.23
N ASP A 283 7.15 26.78 -33.05
CA ASP A 283 7.00 26.09 -31.77
C ASP A 283 8.34 25.70 -31.11
N ILE A 284 9.43 25.71 -31.88
CA ILE A 284 10.81 25.49 -31.42
C ILE A 284 11.70 26.74 -31.51
N MET A 285 11.13 27.91 -31.77
CA MET A 285 11.87 29.18 -31.99
C MET A 285 12.98 29.41 -30.97
N TYR A 286 12.66 29.34 -29.67
CA TYR A 286 13.64 29.63 -28.63
C TYR A 286 14.71 28.55 -28.47
N VAL A 287 14.43 27.30 -28.85
CA VAL A 287 15.45 26.25 -28.82
C VAL A 287 16.41 26.41 -29.99
N ASP A 288 15.89 26.68 -31.20
CA ASP A 288 16.71 26.86 -32.39
C ASP A 288 17.56 28.14 -32.36
N GLU A 289 17.01 29.27 -31.92
CA GLU A 289 17.70 30.57 -31.96
C GLU A 289 18.75 30.77 -30.85
N LEU A 290 18.69 29.97 -29.78
CA LEU A 290 19.49 30.15 -28.56
C LEU A 290 20.55 29.06 -28.35
N VAL A 291 20.87 28.28 -29.38
CA VAL A 291 21.97 27.32 -29.29
C VAL A 291 23.29 28.05 -29.08
N ALA A 292 23.94 27.74 -27.95
CA ALA A 292 25.13 28.42 -27.46
C ALA A 292 26.11 27.42 -26.84
N GLU A 293 27.41 27.67 -26.97
CA GLU A 293 28.43 26.87 -26.30
C GLU A 293 28.33 27.03 -24.77
N ASN A 294 28.60 25.94 -24.05
CA ASN A 294 28.57 25.85 -22.60
C ASN A 294 27.23 26.32 -21.97
N SER A 295 26.11 26.05 -22.64
CA SER A 295 24.78 26.46 -22.21
C SER A 295 23.87 25.26 -21.94
N ILE A 296 22.72 25.53 -21.32
CA ILE A 296 21.65 24.56 -21.10
C ILE A 296 20.37 25.18 -21.64
N ASN A 297 19.47 24.36 -22.19
CA ASN A 297 18.09 24.75 -22.43
C ASN A 297 17.18 23.76 -21.69
N THR A 298 16.35 24.26 -20.77
CA THR A 298 15.34 23.43 -20.11
C THR A 298 14.03 23.55 -20.87
N VAL A 299 13.54 22.43 -21.40
CA VAL A 299 12.40 22.39 -22.31
C VAL A 299 11.26 21.56 -21.71
N PRO A 300 9.99 22.00 -21.86
CA PRO A 300 8.86 21.17 -21.48
C PRO A 300 8.67 20.01 -22.47
N PRO A 301 7.87 18.98 -22.11
CA PRO A 301 7.74 17.76 -22.90
C PRO A 301 7.35 17.98 -24.36
N GLU A 302 6.40 18.89 -24.61
CA GLU A 302 5.91 19.22 -25.94
C GLU A 302 7.01 19.85 -26.82
N THR A 303 7.84 20.73 -26.26
CA THR A 303 8.93 21.39 -26.99
C THR A 303 10.08 20.42 -27.27
N LEU A 304 10.36 19.48 -26.36
CA LEU A 304 11.32 18.41 -26.61
C LEU A 304 10.91 17.55 -27.81
N LEU A 305 9.63 17.14 -27.86
CA LEU A 305 9.10 16.34 -28.97
C LEU A 305 9.14 17.11 -30.29
N ALA A 306 8.70 18.37 -30.31
CA ALA A 306 8.76 19.23 -31.50
C ALA A 306 10.21 19.40 -32.00
N TYR A 307 11.17 19.61 -31.09
CA TYR A 307 12.57 19.76 -31.46
C TYR A 307 13.15 18.47 -32.07
N LEU A 308 12.85 17.32 -31.47
CA LEU A 308 13.27 16.02 -32.02
C LEU A 308 12.69 15.79 -33.43
N ASP A 309 11.45 16.21 -33.68
CA ASP A 309 10.78 16.08 -34.97
C ASP A 309 11.38 16.98 -36.06
N HIS A 310 11.44 18.30 -35.85
CA HIS A 310 11.80 19.26 -36.92
C HIS A 310 12.86 20.34 -36.54
N GLY A 311 13.53 20.23 -35.39
CA GLY A 311 14.65 21.12 -35.01
C GLY A 311 15.88 21.10 -35.92
N ILE A 312 16.63 22.21 -35.92
CA ILE A 312 17.84 22.39 -36.74
C ILE A 312 19.02 22.79 -35.84
N PRO A 313 19.86 21.81 -35.41
CA PRO A 313 21.02 22.07 -34.56
C PRO A 313 22.05 22.96 -35.25
N LYS A 314 22.22 24.19 -34.78
CA LYS A 314 23.21 25.16 -35.27
C LYS A 314 23.44 26.23 -34.21
N LEU A 315 24.69 26.61 -33.96
CA LEU A 315 25.02 27.77 -33.12
C LEU A 315 24.43 29.06 -33.72
N ARG A 316 23.60 29.76 -32.94
CA ARG A 316 22.92 31.00 -33.37
C ARG A 316 22.96 32.13 -32.33
N ILE A 317 23.46 31.87 -31.11
CA ILE A 317 23.45 32.85 -30.02
C ILE A 317 24.28 34.12 -30.31
N GLU A 318 25.26 34.05 -31.21
CA GLU A 318 26.11 35.18 -31.60
C GLU A 318 25.69 35.84 -32.92
N GLU A 319 24.60 35.37 -33.54
CA GLU A 319 24.10 35.97 -34.77
C GLU A 319 23.40 37.33 -34.48
N ASP A 320 23.61 38.30 -35.37
CA ASP A 320 22.92 39.61 -35.38
C ASP A 320 23.03 40.45 -34.07
N LEU A 321 24.15 40.40 -33.35
CA LEU A 321 24.33 41.17 -32.09
C LEU A 321 24.10 42.69 -32.27
N SER A 322 24.58 43.28 -33.38
CA SER A 322 24.36 44.71 -33.66
C SER A 322 22.88 45.03 -33.89
N ARG A 323 22.11 44.10 -34.44
CA ARG A 323 20.65 44.23 -34.58
C ARG A 323 19.99 44.17 -33.21
N ALA A 324 20.36 43.19 -32.37
CA ALA A 324 19.84 43.06 -31.02
C ALA A 324 20.04 44.34 -30.19
N GLU A 325 21.21 44.97 -30.27
CA GLU A 325 21.46 46.27 -29.62
C GLU A 325 20.57 47.38 -30.20
N SER A 326 20.45 47.44 -31.53
CA SER A 326 19.61 48.44 -32.21
C SER A 326 18.12 48.26 -31.91
N ASP A 327 17.63 47.04 -31.74
CA ASP A 327 16.22 46.72 -31.47
C ASP A 327 15.81 47.21 -30.07
N PHE A 328 16.71 47.17 -29.07
CA PHE A 328 16.45 47.80 -27.77
C PHE A 328 16.52 49.33 -27.78
N ILE A 329 17.35 49.94 -28.63
CA ILE A 329 17.32 51.40 -28.85
C ILE A 329 15.97 51.79 -29.44
N GLN A 330 15.51 51.06 -30.46
CA GLN A 330 14.21 51.28 -31.09
C GLN A 330 13.05 51.05 -30.11
N LEU A 331 13.14 50.05 -29.24
CA LEU A 331 12.14 49.80 -28.19
C LEU A 331 12.02 51.01 -27.24
N ALA A 332 13.15 51.60 -26.84
CA ALA A 332 13.18 52.79 -25.99
C ALA A 332 12.64 54.03 -26.72
N GLU A 333 12.90 54.20 -28.02
CA GLU A 333 12.31 55.27 -28.85
C GLU A 333 10.79 55.18 -28.93
N LEU A 334 10.23 53.97 -28.84
CA LEU A 334 8.78 53.72 -28.74
C LEU A 334 8.22 53.98 -27.32
N GLY A 335 9.07 54.42 -26.38
CA GLY A 335 8.67 54.68 -25.00
C GLY A 335 8.49 53.43 -24.14
N ILE A 336 9.03 52.29 -24.56
CA ILE A 336 8.95 51.03 -23.80
C ILE A 336 10.29 50.78 -23.10
N SER A 337 10.26 50.75 -21.76
CA SER A 337 11.46 50.50 -20.95
C SER A 337 11.69 48.99 -20.73
N ILE A 338 12.89 48.52 -21.04
CA ILE A 338 13.32 47.15 -20.70
C ILE A 338 13.42 46.92 -19.19
N ASP A 339 13.83 47.94 -18.43
CA ASP A 339 13.96 47.84 -16.98
C ASP A 339 12.58 47.69 -16.32
N GLU A 340 11.56 48.40 -16.83
CA GLU A 340 10.19 48.23 -16.37
C GLU A 340 9.65 46.83 -16.69
N ILE A 341 9.84 46.35 -17.93
CA ILE A 341 9.41 45.00 -18.33
C ILE A 341 10.06 43.95 -17.42
N THR A 342 11.37 44.04 -17.22
CA THR A 342 12.11 43.01 -16.49
C THR A 342 11.85 43.05 -14.99
N GLN A 343 11.63 44.23 -14.39
CA GLN A 343 11.21 44.34 -13.00
C GLN A 343 9.79 43.78 -12.80
N GLU A 344 8.84 44.12 -13.68
CA GLU A 344 7.49 43.53 -13.64
C GLU A 344 7.53 42.00 -13.75
N LEU A 345 8.40 41.46 -14.61
CA LEU A 345 8.55 40.01 -14.77
C LEU A 345 9.20 39.34 -13.56
N GLU A 346 10.15 40.00 -12.88
CA GLU A 346 10.74 39.52 -11.61
C GLU A 346 9.64 39.47 -10.53
N ASP A 347 8.93 40.58 -10.30
CA ASP A 347 7.87 40.70 -9.30
C ASP A 347 6.70 39.72 -9.56
N ASP A 348 6.24 39.64 -10.82
CA ASP A 348 5.22 38.68 -11.25
C ASP A 348 5.71 37.23 -11.15
N GLY A 349 7.00 37.00 -11.41
CA GLY A 349 7.62 35.68 -11.35
C GLY A 349 7.59 35.12 -9.93
N VAL A 350 8.06 35.91 -8.96
CA VAL A 350 8.02 35.56 -7.53
C VAL A 350 6.58 35.35 -7.07
N ARG A 351 5.68 36.28 -7.40
CA ARG A 351 4.27 36.20 -7.02
C ARG A 351 3.60 34.94 -7.57
N LYS A 352 3.72 34.66 -8.87
CA LYS A 352 3.11 33.47 -9.50
C LYS A 352 3.66 32.16 -8.93
N PHE A 353 4.93 32.13 -8.52
CA PHE A 353 5.53 30.94 -7.89
C PHE A 353 5.01 30.74 -6.47
N SER A 354 4.88 31.82 -5.69
CA SER A 354 4.22 31.77 -4.38
C SER A 354 2.77 31.31 -4.50
N GLU A 355 2.00 31.88 -5.44
CA GLU A 355 0.60 31.48 -5.70
C GLU A 355 0.50 30.01 -6.13
N SER A 356 1.41 29.54 -6.98
CA SER A 356 1.44 28.13 -7.40
C SER A 356 1.79 27.18 -6.25
N PHE A 357 2.66 27.62 -5.33
CA PHE A 357 3.00 26.85 -4.15
C PHE A 357 1.84 26.80 -3.14
N ASP A 358 1.12 27.92 -2.96
CA ASP A 358 -0.11 27.94 -2.16
C ASP A 358 -1.18 27.03 -2.74
N SER A 359 -1.38 27.04 -4.06
CA SER A 359 -2.32 26.14 -4.76
C SER A 359 -1.94 24.67 -4.57
N LEU A 360 -0.65 24.34 -4.73
CA LEU A 360 -0.11 23.00 -4.47
C LEU A 360 -0.40 22.53 -3.03
N LEU A 361 -0.07 23.35 -2.03
CA LEU A 361 -0.30 22.99 -0.63
C LEU A 361 -1.79 22.86 -0.33
N GLN A 362 -2.63 23.74 -0.88
CA GLN A 362 -4.08 23.63 -0.74
C GLN A 362 -4.63 22.34 -1.36
N ALA A 363 -4.13 21.94 -2.52
CA ALA A 363 -4.54 20.69 -3.16
C ALA A 363 -4.16 19.45 -2.35
N ILE A 364 -2.98 19.44 -1.74
CA ILE A 364 -2.56 18.38 -0.81
C ILE A 364 -3.43 18.42 0.45
N GLU A 365 -3.71 19.61 0.98
CA GLU A 365 -4.52 19.79 2.18
C GLU A 365 -5.93 19.25 2.00
N LEU A 366 -6.59 19.53 0.86
CA LEU A 366 -7.91 19.00 0.54
C LEU A 366 -7.94 17.46 0.53
N GLN A 367 -6.91 16.82 -0.03
CA GLN A 367 -6.80 15.36 -0.02
C GLN A 367 -6.50 14.82 1.38
N ARG A 368 -5.60 15.49 2.12
CA ARG A 368 -5.26 15.15 3.50
C ARG A 368 -6.50 15.20 4.40
N GLU A 369 -7.29 16.27 4.30
CA GLU A 369 -8.54 16.43 5.05
C GLU A 369 -9.54 15.33 4.73
N ALA A 370 -9.66 14.93 3.46
CA ALA A 370 -10.52 13.81 3.06
C ALA A 370 -10.08 12.49 3.72
N PHE A 371 -8.78 12.17 3.70
CA PHE A 371 -8.27 10.95 4.33
C PHE A 371 -8.37 10.97 5.86
N VAL A 372 -8.16 12.14 6.49
CA VAL A 372 -8.32 12.31 7.93
C VAL A 372 -9.79 12.23 8.34
N LYS A 373 -10.72 12.77 7.53
CA LYS A 373 -12.17 12.65 7.76
C LYS A 373 -12.61 11.19 7.84
N GLY A 374 -12.06 10.31 7.00
CA GLY A 374 -12.31 8.87 7.07
C GLY A 374 -11.96 8.24 8.42
N LEU A 375 -10.94 8.75 9.13
CA LEU A 375 -10.61 8.28 10.48
C LEU A 375 -11.58 8.77 11.58
N GLY A 376 -12.48 9.70 11.26
CA GLY A 376 -13.51 10.20 12.17
C GLY A 376 -12.98 10.55 13.56
N SER A 377 -13.60 9.99 14.60
CA SER A 377 -13.30 10.29 16.00
C SER A 377 -11.93 9.81 16.50
N VAL A 378 -11.21 8.97 15.75
CA VAL A 378 -9.91 8.41 16.19
C VAL A 378 -8.69 9.10 15.59
N ALA A 379 -8.89 10.03 14.63
CA ALA A 379 -7.80 10.69 13.90
C ALA A 379 -6.67 11.24 14.79
N ASP A 380 -7.01 12.07 15.79
CA ASP A 380 -6.01 12.68 16.68
C ASP A 380 -5.25 11.63 17.48
N ARG A 381 -5.94 10.61 17.99
CA ARG A 381 -5.33 9.52 18.78
C ARG A 381 -4.41 8.64 17.93
N VAL A 382 -4.76 8.44 16.66
CA VAL A 382 -3.91 7.73 15.69
C VAL A 382 -2.61 8.52 15.49
N SER A 383 -2.70 9.82 15.19
CA SER A 383 -1.53 10.70 15.03
C SER A 383 -0.63 10.73 16.28
N GLU A 384 -1.24 10.90 17.47
CA GLU A 384 -0.51 10.85 18.74
C GLU A 384 0.21 9.51 18.94
N LYS A 385 -0.47 8.40 18.62
CA LYS A 385 0.11 7.06 18.74
C LYS A 385 1.24 6.83 17.77
N VAL A 386 1.12 7.24 16.51
CA VAL A 386 2.19 7.15 15.51
C VAL A 386 3.43 7.92 15.99
N ASN A 387 3.24 9.14 16.52
CA ASN A 387 4.33 9.94 17.07
C ASN A 387 4.98 9.30 18.30
N GLN A 388 4.20 8.63 19.16
CA GLN A 388 4.74 7.85 20.26
C GLN A 388 5.60 6.68 19.76
N LEU A 389 5.05 5.84 18.88
CA LEU A 389 5.74 4.66 18.36
C LEU A 389 7.02 5.02 17.58
N LYS A 390 7.02 6.17 16.90
CA LYS A 390 8.22 6.74 16.26
C LYS A 390 9.33 7.01 17.28
N ARG A 391 9.01 7.62 18.44
CA ARG A 391 9.99 7.90 19.52
C ARG A 391 10.51 6.63 20.19
N GLU A 392 9.72 5.57 20.20
CA GLU A 392 10.05 4.28 20.84
C GLU A 392 10.80 3.31 19.91
N ASP A 393 11.14 3.73 18.68
CA ASP A 393 11.79 2.87 17.67
C ASP A 393 11.00 1.56 17.44
N TYR A 394 9.67 1.67 17.45
CA TYR A 394 8.77 0.52 17.55
C TYR A 394 8.98 -0.51 16.43
N ILE A 395 9.10 -0.04 15.17
CA ILE A 395 9.28 -0.93 14.01
C ILE A 395 10.59 -1.71 14.12
N ALA A 396 11.69 -1.05 14.47
CA ALA A 396 12.95 -1.76 14.62
C ALA A 396 12.93 -2.72 15.82
N ARG A 397 12.21 -2.41 16.91
CA ARG A 397 12.00 -3.36 18.02
C ARG A 397 11.23 -4.60 17.59
N LEU A 398 10.17 -4.43 16.78
CA LEU A 398 9.41 -5.54 16.21
C LEU A 398 10.32 -6.46 15.38
N TYR A 399 11.12 -5.89 14.48
CA TYR A 399 12.09 -6.66 13.66
C TYR A 399 13.25 -7.26 14.46
N ARG A 400 13.60 -6.69 15.62
CA ARG A 400 14.55 -7.29 16.58
C ARG A 400 13.93 -8.40 17.44
N ASN A 401 12.70 -8.81 17.12
CA ASN A 401 11.94 -9.82 17.86
C ASN A 401 11.79 -9.48 19.35
N ASP A 402 11.61 -8.20 19.69
CA ASP A 402 11.40 -7.76 21.08
C ASP A 402 10.02 -8.22 21.59
N PRO A 403 9.95 -9.24 22.47
CA PRO A 403 8.66 -9.79 22.89
C PRO A 403 7.91 -8.89 23.88
N THR A 404 8.59 -7.88 24.45
CA THR A 404 7.99 -6.96 25.44
C THR A 404 6.93 -6.05 24.83
N LEU A 405 6.85 -6.00 23.49
CA LEU A 405 5.78 -5.29 22.77
C LEU A 405 4.41 -5.91 23.02
N TRP A 406 4.31 -7.23 23.20
CA TRP A 406 3.02 -7.92 23.34
C TRP A 406 2.75 -8.42 24.76
N THR A 407 3.78 -8.78 25.52
CA THR A 407 3.59 -9.41 26.82
C THR A 407 4.72 -9.16 27.82
N LYS A 408 4.34 -9.14 29.10
CA LYS A 408 5.25 -9.00 30.24
C LYS A 408 5.57 -10.33 30.92
N THR A 409 4.88 -11.42 30.56
CA THR A 409 5.10 -12.73 31.18
C THR A 409 6.23 -13.48 30.49
N SER A 410 7.07 -14.19 31.24
CA SER A 410 8.22 -14.92 30.68
C SER A 410 7.79 -16.04 29.71
N GLU A 411 6.68 -16.71 30.00
CA GLU A 411 6.09 -17.74 29.13
C GLU A 411 5.56 -17.14 27.82
N GLY A 412 4.84 -16.02 27.91
CA GLY A 412 4.38 -15.27 26.74
C GLY A 412 5.56 -14.79 25.89
N GLN A 413 6.63 -14.28 26.52
CA GLN A 413 7.81 -13.81 25.80
C GLN A 413 8.52 -14.92 25.02
N THR A 414 8.64 -16.10 25.63
CA THR A 414 9.18 -17.29 24.96
C THR A 414 8.33 -17.68 23.75
N THR A 415 7.00 -17.61 23.91
CA THR A 415 6.06 -17.90 22.82
C THR A 415 6.21 -16.90 21.67
N VAL A 416 6.26 -15.60 21.96
CA VAL A 416 6.46 -14.56 20.94
C VAL A 416 7.78 -14.79 20.19
N GLN A 417 8.89 -15.00 20.89
CA GLN A 417 10.22 -15.18 20.29
C GLN A 417 10.29 -16.40 19.35
N THR A 418 9.45 -17.40 19.56
CA THR A 418 9.37 -18.62 18.73
C THR A 418 8.26 -18.54 17.69
N ARG A 419 7.62 -17.38 17.48
CA ARG A 419 6.47 -17.24 16.56
C ARG A 419 6.59 -16.08 15.56
N LEU A 420 7.72 -15.38 15.53
CA LEU A 420 7.96 -14.23 14.64
C LEU A 420 8.63 -14.61 13.31
N GLY A 421 8.79 -15.90 12.98
CA GLY A 421 9.42 -16.33 11.72
C GLY A 421 8.69 -15.89 10.44
N TRP A 422 7.47 -15.35 10.55
CA TRP A 422 6.67 -14.89 9.42
C TRP A 422 7.17 -13.58 8.80
N SER A 423 7.88 -12.74 9.58
CA SER A 423 8.28 -11.39 9.16
C SER A 423 9.16 -11.37 7.92
N ASP A 424 9.93 -12.42 7.70
CA ASP A 424 10.92 -12.54 6.62
C ASP A 424 10.45 -13.45 5.48
N LEU A 425 9.28 -14.11 5.61
CA LEU A 425 8.75 -15.05 4.61
C LEU A 425 8.64 -14.47 3.20
N PRO A 426 8.23 -13.22 2.98
CA PRO A 426 8.15 -12.68 1.62
C PRO A 426 9.49 -12.73 0.85
N GLY A 427 10.61 -12.60 1.55
CA GLY A 427 11.95 -12.79 0.97
C GLY A 427 12.39 -14.25 1.00
N ALA A 428 12.31 -14.89 2.17
CA ALA A 428 12.82 -16.25 2.38
C ALA A 428 12.15 -17.30 1.48
N SER A 429 10.84 -17.17 1.26
CA SER A 429 10.06 -18.14 0.49
C SER A 429 10.32 -18.08 -1.02
N GLN A 430 10.96 -17.04 -1.54
CA GLN A 430 11.36 -16.98 -2.96
C GLN A 430 12.33 -18.11 -3.31
N ALA A 431 13.16 -18.56 -2.35
CA ALA A 431 14.06 -19.69 -2.55
C ALA A 431 13.34 -21.04 -2.72
N LEU A 432 12.05 -21.13 -2.38
CA LEU A 432 11.24 -22.34 -2.52
C LEU A 432 10.71 -22.53 -3.94
N ILE A 433 10.58 -21.45 -4.72
CA ILE A 433 9.89 -21.44 -6.03
C ILE A 433 10.37 -22.57 -6.95
N PRO A 434 11.68 -22.78 -7.19
CA PRO A 434 12.12 -23.80 -8.15
C PRO A 434 11.66 -25.21 -7.78
N LYS A 435 11.69 -25.56 -6.49
CA LYS A 435 11.26 -26.88 -6.00
C LYS A 435 9.74 -27.05 -6.06
N LEU A 436 8.99 -25.97 -5.79
CA LEU A 436 7.54 -25.99 -5.86
C LEU A 436 7.03 -26.15 -7.29
N GLU A 437 7.66 -25.44 -8.25
CA GLU A 437 7.36 -25.59 -9.67
C GLU A 437 7.74 -26.97 -10.20
N GLU A 438 8.89 -27.50 -9.80
CA GLU A 438 9.31 -28.87 -10.14
C GLU A 438 8.29 -29.90 -9.62
N PHE A 439 7.88 -29.76 -8.36
CA PHE A 439 6.87 -30.64 -7.77
C PHE A 439 5.51 -30.55 -8.46
N SER A 440 5.06 -29.34 -8.80
CA SER A 440 3.81 -29.14 -9.56
C SER A 440 3.88 -29.80 -10.94
N LYS A 441 5.00 -29.62 -11.66
CA LYS A 441 5.24 -30.27 -12.97
C LYS A 441 5.28 -31.80 -12.86
N ASP A 442 5.92 -32.34 -11.82
CA ASP A 442 5.93 -33.79 -11.55
C ASP A 442 4.51 -34.33 -11.35
N CYS A 443 3.70 -33.65 -10.54
CA CYS A 443 2.34 -34.09 -10.28
C CYS A 443 1.44 -34.02 -11.54
N LEU A 444 1.53 -32.94 -12.32
CA LEU A 444 0.82 -32.84 -13.60
C LEU A 444 1.25 -33.96 -14.57
N SER A 445 2.55 -34.25 -14.64
CA SER A 445 3.10 -35.33 -15.48
C SER A 445 2.67 -36.71 -15.02
N ALA A 446 2.42 -36.88 -13.71
CA ALA A 446 1.87 -38.10 -13.13
C ALA A 446 0.36 -38.27 -13.36
N GLY A 447 -0.31 -37.29 -13.98
CA GLY A 447 -1.73 -37.36 -14.34
C GLY A 447 -2.69 -36.76 -13.31
N PHE A 448 -2.19 -36.05 -12.29
CA PHE A 448 -3.05 -35.35 -11.35
C PHE A 448 -3.67 -34.11 -12.00
N THR A 449 -4.99 -33.99 -11.92
CA THR A 449 -5.76 -32.82 -12.38
C THR A 449 -6.51 -32.15 -11.24
N ARG A 450 -6.58 -32.80 -10.08
CA ARG A 450 -7.29 -32.34 -8.88
C ARG A 450 -6.36 -32.41 -7.67
N ALA A 451 -6.51 -31.47 -6.75
CA ALA A 451 -5.88 -31.56 -5.43
C ALA A 451 -6.88 -31.26 -4.32
N LEU A 452 -6.93 -32.12 -3.30
CA LEU A 452 -7.78 -31.92 -2.12
C LEU A 452 -6.91 -31.59 -0.91
N VAL A 453 -7.01 -30.36 -0.41
CA VAL A 453 -6.39 -29.94 0.85
C VAL A 453 -7.27 -30.38 2.01
N ILE A 454 -6.74 -31.30 2.82
CA ILE A 454 -7.33 -31.76 4.07
C ILE A 454 -6.62 -31.03 5.21
N GLY A 455 -7.25 -29.98 5.73
CA GLY A 455 -6.64 -29.09 6.71
C GLY A 455 -7.68 -28.41 7.61
N MET A 456 -7.21 -27.63 8.58
CA MET A 456 -8.04 -26.80 9.45
C MET A 456 -7.37 -25.46 9.72
N GLY A 457 -8.16 -24.40 9.84
CA GLY A 457 -7.69 -23.06 10.17
C GLY A 457 -6.65 -22.54 9.18
N GLY A 458 -5.48 -22.11 9.67
CA GLY A 458 -4.43 -21.56 8.81
C GLY A 458 -3.84 -22.55 7.80
N SER A 459 -4.09 -23.85 7.97
CA SER A 459 -3.72 -24.90 7.00
C SER A 459 -4.77 -25.11 5.89
N SER A 460 -5.92 -24.44 5.95
CA SER A 460 -7.01 -24.52 4.95
C SER A 460 -7.38 -23.15 4.35
N LEU A 461 -7.52 -22.11 5.17
CA LEU A 461 -8.11 -20.82 4.75
C LEU A 461 -7.26 -20.02 3.77
N ALA A 462 -5.93 -19.98 3.93
CA ALA A 462 -5.06 -19.31 2.97
C ALA A 462 -5.06 -19.99 1.58
N PRO A 463 -4.90 -21.34 1.49
CA PRO A 463 -5.13 -22.06 0.24
C PRO A 463 -6.51 -21.83 -0.39
N GLU A 464 -7.58 -21.84 0.41
CA GLU A 464 -8.95 -21.59 -0.07
C GLU A 464 -9.09 -20.18 -0.66
N THR A 465 -8.58 -19.18 0.05
CA THR A 465 -8.59 -17.78 -0.41
C THR A 465 -7.86 -17.64 -1.75
N MET A 466 -6.68 -18.27 -1.89
CA MET A 466 -5.94 -18.26 -3.15
C MET A 466 -6.71 -18.97 -4.27
N ALA A 467 -7.32 -20.13 -3.98
CA ALA A 467 -8.11 -20.89 -4.96
C ALA A 467 -9.33 -20.08 -5.46
N LEU A 468 -10.05 -19.42 -4.56
CA LEU A 468 -11.25 -18.65 -4.91
C LEU A 468 -10.94 -17.33 -5.64
N ILE A 469 -9.82 -16.67 -5.33
CA ILE A 469 -9.47 -15.36 -5.94
C ILE A 469 -8.62 -15.53 -7.22
N LEU A 470 -7.66 -16.46 -7.22
CA LEU A 470 -6.69 -16.62 -8.31
C LEU A 470 -6.93 -17.86 -9.17
N GLY A 471 -7.88 -18.73 -8.80
CA GLY A 471 -8.15 -19.99 -9.52
C GLY A 471 -8.45 -19.78 -10.99
N ASP A 472 -9.34 -18.83 -11.31
CA ASP A 472 -9.73 -18.53 -12.70
C ASP A 472 -8.60 -17.94 -13.55
N LEU A 473 -7.57 -17.36 -12.91
CA LEU A 473 -6.37 -16.88 -13.59
C LEU A 473 -5.32 -17.97 -13.82
N SER A 474 -5.47 -19.11 -13.14
CA SER A 474 -4.45 -20.16 -13.06
C SER A 474 -4.76 -21.31 -14.03
N LYS A 475 -3.72 -22.05 -14.45
CA LYS A 475 -3.84 -23.14 -15.43
C LYS A 475 -3.38 -24.50 -14.89
N GLY A 476 -3.31 -24.63 -13.56
CA GLY A 476 -2.91 -25.86 -12.89
C GLY A 476 -4.10 -26.78 -12.60
N MET A 477 -4.07 -27.40 -11.42
CA MET A 477 -5.08 -28.33 -10.95
C MET A 477 -6.32 -27.61 -10.40
N ASP A 478 -7.46 -28.29 -10.43
CA ASP A 478 -8.64 -27.91 -9.63
C ASP A 478 -8.35 -28.22 -8.15
N VAL A 479 -8.11 -27.19 -7.36
CA VAL A 479 -7.76 -27.30 -5.94
C VAL A 479 -9.00 -27.03 -5.09
N ARG A 480 -9.40 -28.00 -4.26
CA ARG A 480 -10.47 -27.84 -3.27
C ARG A 480 -9.98 -28.09 -1.86
N ILE A 481 -10.71 -27.53 -0.92
CA ILE A 481 -10.43 -27.58 0.51
C ILE A 481 -11.54 -28.36 1.18
N ILE A 482 -11.18 -29.22 2.14
CA ILE A 482 -12.11 -29.78 3.10
C ILE A 482 -11.60 -29.53 4.52
N ASP A 483 -12.35 -28.73 5.24
CA ASP A 483 -12.11 -28.36 6.64
C ASP A 483 -13.42 -28.47 7.45
N SER A 484 -14.20 -29.50 7.12
CA SER A 484 -15.43 -29.84 7.83
C SER A 484 -15.53 -31.34 8.11
N THR A 485 -16.09 -31.66 9.26
CA THR A 485 -16.42 -33.02 9.70
C THR A 485 -17.89 -33.38 9.46
N LEU A 486 -18.69 -32.45 8.91
CA LEU A 486 -20.10 -32.69 8.66
C LEU A 486 -20.30 -33.71 7.53
N PRO A 487 -21.09 -34.78 7.75
CA PRO A 487 -21.29 -35.84 6.76
C PRO A 487 -21.70 -35.34 5.37
N ASP A 488 -22.61 -34.37 5.28
CA ASP A 488 -23.06 -33.82 3.99
C ASP A 488 -21.92 -33.17 3.20
N GLN A 489 -21.03 -32.42 3.87
CA GLN A 489 -19.88 -31.79 3.20
C GLN A 489 -18.85 -32.83 2.75
N ILE A 490 -18.62 -33.86 3.57
CA ILE A 490 -17.75 -34.99 3.21
C ILE A 490 -18.31 -35.70 1.98
N HIS A 491 -19.62 -35.91 1.92
CA HIS A 491 -20.29 -36.55 0.78
C HIS A 491 -20.17 -35.72 -0.51
N GLU A 492 -20.36 -34.41 -0.44
CA GLU A 492 -20.21 -33.52 -1.60
C GLU A 492 -18.76 -33.49 -2.11
N ILE A 493 -17.78 -33.45 -1.21
CA ILE A 493 -16.37 -33.55 -1.60
C ILE A 493 -16.06 -34.93 -2.19
N GLU A 494 -16.56 -36.02 -1.61
CA GLU A 494 -16.37 -37.38 -2.14
C GLU A 494 -16.91 -37.51 -3.58
N LYS A 495 -18.06 -36.89 -3.91
CA LYS A 495 -18.59 -36.86 -5.28
C LYS A 495 -17.66 -36.16 -6.27
N TRP A 496 -16.94 -35.14 -5.82
CA TRP A 496 -15.97 -34.42 -6.65
C TRP A 496 -14.63 -35.16 -6.75
N VAL A 497 -14.28 -36.03 -5.81
CA VAL A 497 -13.02 -36.77 -5.85
C VAL A 497 -13.01 -37.82 -6.97
N ASP A 498 -12.01 -37.73 -7.85
CA ASP A 498 -11.58 -38.85 -8.69
C ASP A 498 -10.27 -39.38 -8.13
N TYR A 499 -10.31 -40.50 -7.40
CA TYR A 499 -9.13 -41.03 -6.71
C TYR A 499 -7.93 -41.26 -7.64
N SER A 500 -8.15 -41.56 -8.93
CA SER A 500 -7.07 -41.79 -9.89
C SER A 500 -6.38 -40.50 -10.37
N GLN A 501 -7.04 -39.35 -10.22
CA GLN A 501 -6.57 -38.04 -10.69
C GLN A 501 -6.40 -37.01 -9.55
N THR A 502 -6.72 -37.39 -8.31
CA THR A 502 -6.69 -36.49 -7.15
C THR A 502 -5.43 -36.70 -6.31
N LEU A 503 -4.71 -35.61 -6.05
CA LEU A 503 -3.66 -35.53 -5.06
C LEU A 503 -4.25 -35.07 -3.72
N PHE A 504 -4.12 -35.88 -2.67
CA PHE A 504 -4.56 -35.55 -1.32
C PHE A 504 -3.43 -34.88 -0.54
N ILE A 505 -3.69 -33.69 -0.02
CA ILE A 505 -2.73 -32.88 0.72
C ILE A 505 -3.15 -32.86 2.18
N LEU A 506 -2.50 -33.65 3.03
CA LEU A 506 -2.76 -33.65 4.46
C LEU A 506 -1.94 -32.53 5.12
N ALA A 507 -2.61 -31.49 5.62
CA ALA A 507 -1.98 -30.29 6.15
C ALA A 507 -2.31 -30.11 7.65
N SER A 508 -1.31 -30.32 8.51
CA SER A 508 -1.43 -30.11 9.95
C SER A 508 -0.06 -29.90 10.58
N LYS A 509 0.16 -28.78 11.28
CA LYS A 509 1.45 -28.48 11.96
C LYS A 509 1.83 -29.55 12.99
N SER A 510 0.91 -29.85 13.92
CA SER A 510 1.18 -30.86 14.95
C SER A 510 1.15 -32.29 14.40
N GLY A 511 0.46 -32.49 13.27
CA GLY A 511 0.14 -33.80 12.72
C GLY A 511 -0.89 -34.58 13.56
N THR A 512 -1.50 -33.95 14.57
CA THR A 512 -2.39 -34.62 15.54
C THR A 512 -3.77 -33.99 15.65
N THR A 513 -4.08 -33.03 14.78
CA THR A 513 -5.42 -32.41 14.71
C THR A 513 -6.45 -33.48 14.36
N SER A 514 -7.53 -33.59 15.15
CA SER A 514 -8.49 -34.70 15.04
C SER A 514 -9.21 -34.74 13.68
N GLU A 515 -9.61 -33.58 13.17
CA GLU A 515 -10.45 -33.47 11.98
C GLU A 515 -9.70 -33.85 10.69
N PRO A 516 -8.48 -33.32 10.42
CA PRO A 516 -7.69 -33.78 9.29
C PRO A 516 -7.33 -35.26 9.37
N LEU A 517 -7.10 -35.81 10.57
CA LEU A 517 -6.81 -37.24 10.74
C LEU A 517 -8.03 -38.13 10.46
N ALA A 518 -9.22 -37.73 10.89
CA ALA A 518 -10.47 -38.44 10.58
C ALA A 518 -10.75 -38.44 9.07
N LEU A 519 -10.63 -37.27 8.42
CA LEU A 519 -10.77 -37.13 6.97
C LEU A 519 -9.71 -37.93 6.21
N TYR A 520 -8.45 -37.90 6.65
CA TYR A 520 -7.39 -38.73 6.10
C TYR A 520 -7.73 -40.22 6.20
N ALA A 521 -8.17 -40.70 7.36
CA ALA A 521 -8.53 -42.11 7.54
C ALA A 521 -9.63 -42.54 6.55
N TYR A 522 -10.64 -41.68 6.35
CA TYR A 522 -11.73 -41.88 5.41
C TYR A 522 -11.26 -41.92 3.95
N PHE A 523 -10.59 -40.87 3.47
CA PHE A 523 -10.13 -40.80 2.07
C PHE A 523 -9.04 -41.82 1.77
N ARG A 524 -8.18 -42.14 2.74
CA ARG A 524 -7.18 -43.21 2.60
C ARG A 524 -7.85 -44.56 2.36
N GLU A 525 -8.82 -44.94 3.17
CA GLU A 525 -9.47 -46.26 3.03
C GLU A 525 -10.16 -46.41 1.67
N LYS A 526 -10.78 -45.34 1.18
CA LYS A 526 -11.38 -45.29 -0.17
C LYS A 526 -10.32 -45.34 -1.27
N ALA A 527 -9.24 -44.58 -1.13
CA ALA A 527 -8.12 -44.58 -2.06
C ALA A 527 -7.44 -45.97 -2.13
N GLU A 528 -7.26 -46.64 -0.99
CA GLU A 528 -6.74 -48.02 -0.92
C GLU A 528 -7.63 -49.01 -1.69
N LYS A 529 -8.96 -48.88 -1.54
CA LYS A 529 -9.94 -49.70 -2.26
C LYS A 529 -9.88 -49.49 -3.78
N VAL A 530 -9.69 -48.24 -4.23
CA VAL A 530 -9.71 -47.89 -5.67
C VAL A 530 -8.35 -48.10 -6.34
N LEU A 531 -7.27 -47.67 -5.71
CA LEU A 531 -5.92 -47.59 -6.28
C LEU A 531 -5.03 -48.78 -5.90
N GLY A 532 -5.44 -49.59 -4.92
CA GLY A 532 -4.63 -50.70 -4.43
C GLY A 532 -3.28 -50.21 -3.92
N LYS A 533 -2.17 -50.83 -4.37
CA LYS A 533 -0.82 -50.59 -3.83
C LYS A 533 -0.24 -49.20 -4.12
N THR A 534 -0.82 -48.43 -5.04
CA THR A 534 -0.30 -47.10 -5.42
C THR A 534 -0.93 -45.97 -4.64
N TRP A 535 -1.88 -46.23 -3.74
CA TRP A 535 -2.63 -45.19 -3.03
C TRP A 535 -1.71 -44.15 -2.37
N ALA A 536 -0.60 -44.57 -1.76
CA ALA A 536 0.29 -43.67 -1.01
C ALA A 536 0.93 -42.59 -1.91
N SER A 537 1.17 -42.86 -3.20
CA SER A 537 1.74 -41.86 -4.12
C SER A 537 0.72 -40.78 -4.55
N HIS A 538 -0.53 -40.89 -4.10
CA HIS A 538 -1.58 -39.88 -4.24
C HIS A 538 -1.69 -39.00 -2.99
N PHE A 539 -0.89 -39.23 -1.95
CA PHE A 539 -0.89 -38.43 -0.72
C PHE A 539 0.43 -37.66 -0.57
N ILE A 540 0.33 -36.44 -0.07
CA ILE A 540 1.45 -35.67 0.47
C ILE A 540 1.12 -35.15 1.86
N ALA A 541 2.16 -34.81 2.62
CA ALA A 541 2.04 -34.20 3.92
C ALA A 541 2.68 -32.79 3.94
N ILE A 542 2.02 -31.83 4.57
CA ILE A 542 2.58 -30.53 4.93
C ILE A 542 2.45 -30.35 6.44
N THR A 543 3.59 -30.23 7.13
CA THR A 543 3.64 -30.35 8.59
C THR A 543 4.87 -29.68 9.21
N ASP A 544 5.00 -29.67 10.54
CA ASP A 544 6.22 -29.24 11.20
C ASP A 544 7.28 -30.37 11.22
N PRO A 545 8.59 -30.03 11.24
CA PRO A 545 9.67 -31.01 11.35
C PRO A 545 9.50 -31.94 12.57
N GLY A 546 9.65 -33.25 12.37
CA GLY A 546 9.60 -34.26 13.44
C GLY A 546 8.22 -34.61 13.99
N SER A 547 7.15 -33.99 13.46
CA SER A 547 5.75 -34.26 13.80
C SER A 547 5.33 -35.72 13.52
N TYR A 548 4.17 -36.13 14.07
CA TYR A 548 3.57 -37.43 13.76
C TYR A 548 3.31 -37.59 12.27
N LEU A 549 2.76 -36.55 11.63
CA LEU A 549 2.41 -36.56 10.21
C LEU A 549 3.64 -36.67 9.30
N ALA A 550 4.79 -36.08 9.68
CA ALA A 550 6.03 -36.25 8.92
C ALA A 550 6.45 -37.72 8.89
N LYS A 551 6.50 -38.35 10.08
CA LYS A 551 6.85 -39.78 10.23
C LYS A 551 5.84 -40.69 9.53
N LEU A 552 4.55 -40.34 9.61
CA LEU A 552 3.49 -41.07 8.93
C LEU A 552 3.73 -41.08 7.41
N GLY A 553 3.92 -39.91 6.81
CA GLY A 553 4.15 -39.79 5.37
C GLY A 553 5.42 -40.51 4.91
N GLU A 554 6.52 -40.36 5.65
CA GLU A 554 7.79 -41.07 5.38
C GLU A 554 7.63 -42.59 5.46
N SER A 555 6.97 -43.08 6.53
CA SER A 555 6.81 -44.52 6.76
C SER A 555 5.86 -45.21 5.77
N LEU A 556 4.84 -44.50 5.31
CA LEU A 556 3.86 -45.02 4.36
C LEU A 556 4.25 -44.78 2.89
N GLY A 557 5.34 -44.04 2.64
CA GLY A 557 5.81 -43.75 1.29
C GLY A 557 4.91 -42.77 0.54
N PHE A 558 4.46 -41.71 1.21
CA PHE A 558 3.77 -40.60 0.57
C PHE A 558 4.63 -40.02 -0.55
N ARG A 559 4.00 -39.45 -1.58
CA ARG A 559 4.72 -38.85 -2.72
C ARG A 559 5.73 -37.80 -2.26
N ALA A 560 5.36 -37.01 -1.26
CA ALA A 560 6.25 -36.03 -0.65
C ALA A 560 5.83 -35.70 0.79
N VAL A 561 6.82 -35.32 1.59
CA VAL A 561 6.63 -34.74 2.93
C VAL A 561 7.35 -33.40 2.94
N PHE A 562 6.58 -32.32 3.07
CA PHE A 562 7.08 -30.97 3.15
C PHE A 562 7.01 -30.46 4.58
N THR A 563 8.10 -29.86 5.05
CA THR A 563 8.17 -29.26 6.38
C THR A 563 8.22 -27.74 6.30
N ALA A 564 7.43 -27.06 7.12
CA ALA A 564 7.46 -25.60 7.24
C ALA A 564 8.36 -25.15 8.41
N ASP A 565 8.63 -23.85 8.48
CA ASP A 565 9.32 -23.27 9.65
C ASP A 565 8.42 -23.41 10.90
N PRO A 566 8.84 -24.16 11.94
CA PRO A 566 8.06 -24.30 13.17
C PRO A 566 7.90 -22.98 13.93
N ASN A 567 8.73 -21.97 13.63
CA ASN A 567 8.66 -20.64 14.24
C ASN A 567 7.59 -19.73 13.62
N VAL A 568 6.74 -20.27 12.75
CA VAL A 568 5.61 -19.55 12.16
C VAL A 568 4.32 -20.07 12.77
N GLY A 569 3.41 -19.19 13.21
CA GLY A 569 2.08 -19.55 13.71
C GLY A 569 1.17 -20.08 12.58
N GLY A 570 0.11 -20.85 12.90
CA GLY A 570 -0.80 -21.41 11.88
C GLY A 570 -1.41 -20.34 10.96
N ARG A 571 -2.05 -19.33 11.56
CA ARG A 571 -2.68 -18.20 10.87
C ARG A 571 -1.72 -17.24 10.13
N TYR A 572 -0.41 -17.33 10.41
CA TYR A 572 0.66 -16.55 9.75
C TYR A 572 1.43 -17.37 8.69
N SER A 573 0.87 -18.49 8.23
CA SER A 573 1.60 -19.48 7.41
C SER A 573 1.27 -19.45 5.92
N ALA A 574 0.52 -18.44 5.46
CA ALA A 574 0.08 -18.29 4.07
C ALA A 574 1.26 -18.31 3.08
N LEU A 575 2.42 -17.74 3.46
CA LEU A 575 3.63 -17.69 2.63
C LEU A 575 4.64 -18.79 2.97
N THR A 576 4.24 -19.85 3.66
CA THR A 576 5.06 -21.07 3.87
C THR A 576 4.63 -22.19 2.91
N HIS A 577 5.19 -23.40 3.05
CA HIS A 577 4.72 -24.59 2.35
C HIS A 577 3.20 -24.82 2.46
N PHE A 578 2.56 -24.42 3.57
CA PHE A 578 1.11 -24.58 3.77
C PHE A 578 0.28 -23.86 2.71
N GLY A 579 0.64 -22.63 2.32
CA GLY A 579 -0.04 -21.92 1.23
C GLY A 579 0.62 -22.14 -0.14
N LEU A 580 1.96 -22.21 -0.19
CA LEU A 580 2.68 -22.19 -1.46
C LEU A 580 2.66 -23.51 -2.23
N ILE A 581 2.46 -24.66 -1.58
CA ILE A 581 2.27 -25.93 -2.30
C ILE A 581 0.91 -25.94 -3.01
N PRO A 582 -0.23 -25.67 -2.33
CA PRO A 582 -1.50 -25.50 -3.01
C PRO A 582 -1.45 -24.44 -4.13
N ALA A 583 -0.78 -23.29 -3.90
CA ALA A 583 -0.62 -22.26 -4.91
C ALA A 583 0.14 -22.75 -6.16
N ALA A 584 1.22 -23.50 -5.97
CA ALA A 584 2.00 -24.07 -7.07
C ALA A 584 1.19 -25.09 -7.88
N LEU A 585 0.38 -25.92 -7.20
CA LEU A 585 -0.48 -26.92 -7.83
C LEU A 585 -1.66 -26.28 -8.57
N LEU A 586 -2.24 -25.22 -8.01
CA LEU A 586 -3.26 -24.40 -8.67
C LEU A 586 -2.73 -23.73 -9.93
N GLY A 587 -1.43 -23.43 -9.98
CA GLY A 587 -0.75 -22.82 -11.12
C GLY A 587 -0.60 -21.30 -11.03
N ILE A 588 -0.53 -20.76 -9.80
CA ILE A 588 -0.23 -19.34 -9.54
C ILE A 588 1.21 -19.05 -9.98
N ASP A 589 1.44 -17.89 -10.62
CA ASP A 589 2.79 -17.37 -10.87
C ASP A 589 3.45 -16.96 -9.54
N LEU A 590 4.21 -17.88 -8.95
CA LEU A 590 4.83 -17.69 -7.64
C LEU A 590 5.89 -16.58 -7.63
N HIS A 591 6.53 -16.30 -8.76
CA HIS A 591 7.49 -15.20 -8.87
C HIS A 591 6.78 -13.86 -8.72
N ARG A 592 5.69 -13.65 -9.47
CA ARG A 592 4.86 -12.45 -9.33
C ARG A 592 4.23 -12.37 -7.94
N PHE A 593 3.65 -13.47 -7.46
CA PHE A 593 2.95 -13.53 -6.18
C PHE A 593 3.86 -13.16 -5.01
N LEU A 594 5.03 -13.82 -4.87
CA LEU A 594 5.96 -13.52 -3.79
C LEU A 594 6.66 -12.16 -3.96
N SER A 595 6.85 -11.67 -5.19
CA SER A 595 7.34 -10.31 -5.42
C SER A 595 6.38 -9.25 -4.85
N ARG A 596 5.05 -9.43 -4.96
CA ARG A 596 4.06 -8.51 -4.36
C ARG A 596 4.18 -8.47 -2.84
N ALA A 597 4.28 -9.64 -2.19
CA ALA A 597 4.51 -9.72 -0.76
C ALA A 597 5.84 -9.06 -0.35
N TYR A 598 6.90 -9.28 -1.13
CA TYR A 598 8.23 -8.73 -0.85
C TYR A 598 8.24 -7.21 -0.88
N THR A 599 7.65 -6.60 -1.91
CA THR A 599 7.53 -5.13 -2.00
C THR A 599 6.74 -4.56 -0.82
N MET A 600 5.66 -5.23 -0.38
CA MET A 600 4.95 -4.81 0.83
C MET A 600 5.82 -4.93 2.08
N ALA A 601 6.63 -5.99 2.21
CA ALA A 601 7.56 -6.17 3.31
C ALA A 601 8.63 -5.08 3.37
N GLU A 602 9.14 -4.62 2.23
CA GLU A 602 10.06 -3.48 2.16
C GLU A 602 9.40 -2.19 2.67
N ARG A 603 8.13 -1.95 2.30
CA ARG A 603 7.35 -0.81 2.82
C ARG A 603 7.06 -0.92 4.33
N CYS A 604 6.97 -2.14 4.86
CA CYS A 604 6.79 -2.37 6.29
C CYS A 604 8.12 -2.42 7.08
N SER A 605 9.26 -2.34 6.41
CA SER A 605 10.59 -2.52 7.02
C SER A 605 11.01 -1.35 7.94
N PRO A 606 12.05 -1.54 8.78
CA PRO A 606 12.62 -0.46 9.60
C PRO A 606 13.26 0.67 8.79
N ALA A 607 13.57 0.43 7.50
CA ALA A 607 14.10 1.46 6.61
C ALA A 607 13.00 2.46 6.19
N THR A 608 11.74 2.06 6.25
CA THR A 608 10.60 2.92 5.95
C THR A 608 10.11 3.61 7.23
N PRO A 609 10.04 4.96 7.25
CA PRO A 609 9.48 5.67 8.41
C PRO A 609 8.08 5.15 8.72
N ILE A 610 7.73 5.07 10.00
CA ILE A 610 6.38 4.61 10.40
C ILE A 610 5.27 5.38 9.69
N THR A 611 5.45 6.66 9.39
CA THR A 611 4.50 7.54 8.68
C THR A 611 4.21 7.12 7.23
N LEU A 612 4.95 6.15 6.68
CA LEU A 612 4.80 5.58 5.33
C LEU A 612 4.70 4.05 5.37
N ASN A 613 4.55 3.47 6.57
CA ASN A 613 4.52 2.02 6.77
C ASN A 613 3.05 1.53 6.79
N PRO A 614 2.56 0.87 5.72
CA PRO A 614 1.14 0.55 5.59
C PRO A 614 0.65 -0.45 6.64
N GLY A 615 1.43 -1.49 6.94
CA GLY A 615 1.09 -2.45 7.98
C GLY A 615 1.04 -1.81 9.36
N ALA A 616 2.01 -0.94 9.69
CA ALA A 616 2.03 -0.26 10.97
C ALA A 616 0.85 0.72 11.13
N LEU A 617 0.55 1.52 10.10
CA LEU A 617 -0.55 2.49 10.17
C LEU A 617 -1.90 1.81 10.29
N LEU A 618 -2.17 0.78 9.48
CA LEU A 618 -3.39 -0.01 9.61
C LEU A 618 -3.49 -0.60 11.02
N GLY A 619 -2.41 -1.19 11.55
CA GLY A 619 -2.40 -1.75 12.89
C GLY A 619 -2.61 -0.71 14.01
N VAL A 620 -2.07 0.50 13.85
CA VAL A 620 -2.32 1.62 14.78
C VAL A 620 -3.78 2.03 14.74
N ILE A 621 -4.36 2.20 13.53
CA ILE A 621 -5.77 2.56 13.37
C ILE A 621 -6.67 1.52 14.04
N LEU A 622 -6.47 0.23 13.75
CA LEU A 622 -7.25 -0.86 14.32
C LEU A 622 -7.10 -0.94 15.85
N GLY A 623 -5.86 -0.89 16.35
CA GLY A 623 -5.58 -0.98 17.79
C GLY A 623 -6.13 0.22 18.58
N VAL A 624 -5.97 1.44 18.06
CA VAL A 624 -6.53 2.66 18.68
C VAL A 624 -8.05 2.61 18.67
N SER A 625 -8.68 2.20 17.56
CA SER A 625 -10.13 2.09 17.44
C SER A 625 -10.69 1.10 18.46
N ALA A 626 -10.09 -0.10 18.56
CA ALA A 626 -10.49 -1.10 19.55
C ALA A 626 -10.38 -0.58 20.99
N MET A 627 -9.29 0.14 21.32
CA MET A 627 -9.12 0.78 22.63
C MET A 627 -10.12 1.92 22.91
N GLN A 628 -10.78 2.46 21.87
CA GLN A 628 -11.86 3.44 21.99
C GLN A 628 -13.27 2.81 21.97
N GLY A 629 -13.37 1.49 21.99
CA GLY A 629 -14.66 0.78 21.91
C GLY A 629 -15.19 0.65 20.48
N GLN A 630 -14.36 0.91 19.47
CA GLN A 630 -14.60 0.62 18.05
C GLN A 630 -13.88 -0.66 17.63
N ASP A 631 -14.25 -1.76 18.27
CA ASP A 631 -13.65 -3.09 18.11
C ASP A 631 -14.38 -3.98 17.10
N LYS A 632 -15.46 -3.50 16.47
CA LYS A 632 -16.26 -4.27 15.48
C LYS A 632 -15.76 -3.92 14.09
N LEU A 633 -14.74 -4.64 13.65
CA LEU A 633 -14.10 -4.47 12.36
C LEU A 633 -14.94 -5.09 11.25
N THR A 634 -15.65 -4.25 10.51
CA THR A 634 -16.48 -4.65 9.38
C THR A 634 -15.66 -4.57 8.09
N LEU A 635 -15.44 -5.71 7.46
CA LEU A 635 -14.69 -5.82 6.21
C LEU A 635 -15.65 -5.65 5.03
N LEU A 636 -15.41 -4.62 4.23
CA LEU A 636 -16.08 -4.40 2.95
C LEU A 636 -15.12 -4.83 1.83
N THR A 637 -15.64 -5.47 0.80
CA THR A 637 -14.84 -5.97 -0.32
C THR A 637 -15.63 -5.81 -1.61
N ASP A 638 -14.92 -5.60 -2.72
CA ASP A 638 -15.47 -5.87 -4.05
C ASP A 638 -15.59 -7.39 -4.25
N GLU A 639 -16.56 -7.84 -5.05
CA GLU A 639 -16.95 -9.25 -5.16
C GLU A 639 -15.75 -10.17 -5.51
N ALA A 640 -14.89 -9.72 -6.43
CA ALA A 640 -13.74 -10.47 -6.91
C ALA A 640 -12.68 -10.79 -5.83
N ILE A 641 -12.69 -10.09 -4.69
CA ILE A 641 -11.73 -10.30 -3.59
C ILE A 641 -12.40 -10.65 -2.26
N ALA A 642 -13.73 -10.76 -2.22
CA ALA A 642 -14.49 -11.11 -1.02
C ALA A 642 -13.99 -12.35 -0.26
N PRO A 643 -13.50 -13.43 -0.92
CA PRO A 643 -13.00 -14.62 -0.22
C PRO A 643 -11.86 -14.36 0.78
N ILE A 644 -11.13 -13.24 0.69
CA ILE A 644 -10.10 -12.88 1.67
C ILE A 644 -10.67 -12.70 3.09
N GLY A 645 -11.97 -12.37 3.20
CA GLY A 645 -12.64 -12.15 4.48
C GLY A 645 -12.46 -13.32 5.44
N ALA A 646 -12.64 -14.56 4.98
CA ALA A 646 -12.54 -15.75 5.84
C ALA A 646 -11.13 -15.93 6.45
N TRP A 647 -10.07 -15.63 5.68
CA TRP A 647 -8.70 -15.67 6.19
C TRP A 647 -8.42 -14.52 7.17
N LEU A 648 -8.89 -13.31 6.87
CA LEU A 648 -8.76 -12.15 7.76
C LEU A 648 -9.50 -12.38 9.09
N GLU A 649 -10.69 -12.97 9.03
CA GLU A 649 -11.48 -13.34 10.20
C GLU A 649 -10.65 -14.19 11.16
N GLN A 650 -10.03 -15.27 10.65
CA GLN A 650 -9.14 -16.10 11.47
C GLN A 650 -7.96 -15.30 12.01
N LEU A 651 -7.24 -14.59 11.15
CA LEU A 651 -6.03 -13.88 11.52
C LEU A 651 -6.29 -12.92 12.69
N ILE A 652 -7.35 -12.12 12.57
CA ILE A 652 -7.69 -11.06 13.52
C ILE A 652 -8.30 -11.64 14.80
N ALA A 653 -9.28 -12.53 14.68
CA ALA A 653 -9.99 -13.08 15.83
C ALA A 653 -9.06 -13.93 16.71
N GLU A 654 -8.29 -14.84 16.12
CA GLU A 654 -7.36 -15.68 16.90
C GLU A 654 -6.20 -14.90 17.50
N SER A 655 -5.71 -13.86 16.81
CA SER A 655 -4.59 -13.07 17.31
C SER A 655 -5.02 -12.16 18.45
N SER A 656 -6.16 -11.47 18.31
CA SER A 656 -6.56 -10.42 19.25
C SER A 656 -7.48 -10.88 20.39
N GLY A 657 -8.27 -11.93 20.19
CA GLY A 657 -9.35 -12.35 21.07
C GLY A 657 -8.90 -13.11 22.32
N LYS A 658 -8.27 -12.42 23.28
CA LYS A 658 -7.72 -13.00 24.52
C LYS A 658 -7.82 -12.05 25.69
N GLU A 659 -7.76 -12.59 26.91
CA GLU A 659 -7.70 -11.81 28.15
C GLU A 659 -8.84 -10.76 28.29
N GLY A 660 -10.02 -11.07 27.75
CA GLY A 660 -11.17 -10.18 27.75
C GLY A 660 -11.07 -9.01 26.76
N ARG A 661 -10.11 -9.04 25.84
CA ARG A 661 -9.87 -8.04 24.78
C ARG A 661 -9.92 -8.70 23.42
N GLY A 662 -10.13 -7.92 22.37
CA GLY A 662 -10.10 -8.42 21.00
C GLY A 662 -10.80 -7.50 20.03
N ILE A 663 -10.48 -7.69 18.76
CA ILE A 663 -11.19 -7.11 17.63
C ILE A 663 -12.13 -8.19 17.12
N VAL A 664 -13.40 -7.84 16.91
CA VAL A 664 -14.42 -8.69 16.33
C VAL A 664 -14.44 -8.46 14.81
N PRO A 665 -13.82 -9.33 13.99
CA PRO A 665 -13.94 -9.23 12.55
C PRO A 665 -15.35 -9.64 12.11
N ILE A 666 -15.93 -8.84 11.23
CA ILE A 666 -17.25 -9.04 10.65
C ILE A 666 -17.08 -9.09 9.14
N VAL A 667 -17.41 -10.25 8.58
CA VAL A 667 -17.32 -10.55 7.15
C VAL A 667 -18.73 -10.79 6.59
N ASP A 668 -18.92 -10.44 5.33
CA ASP A 668 -20.16 -10.65 4.58
C ASP A 668 -21.43 -10.19 5.32
N GLU A 669 -21.35 -9.08 6.07
CA GLU A 669 -22.52 -8.57 6.80
C GLU A 669 -23.50 -7.91 5.83
N PRO A 670 -24.80 -8.23 5.90
CA PRO A 670 -25.81 -7.53 5.13
C PRO A 670 -25.77 -6.02 5.36
N HIS A 671 -25.98 -5.25 4.29
CA HIS A 671 -26.07 -3.81 4.39
C HIS A 671 -27.41 -3.39 4.98
N ILE A 672 -27.35 -2.42 5.89
CA ILE A 672 -28.49 -1.67 6.41
C ILE A 672 -28.28 -0.18 6.14
N ASP A 673 -29.23 0.67 6.51
CA ASP A 673 -29.03 2.11 6.43
C ASP A 673 -27.80 2.53 7.27
N VAL A 674 -26.97 3.41 6.72
CA VAL A 674 -25.72 3.86 7.34
C VAL A 674 -25.95 4.50 8.72
N ILE A 675 -27.14 5.06 8.95
CA ILE A 675 -27.53 5.66 10.24
C ILE A 675 -27.83 4.61 11.33
N ASP A 676 -28.20 3.40 10.92
CA ASP A 676 -28.61 2.32 11.82
C ASP A 676 -27.42 1.49 12.34
N TYR A 677 -26.24 1.62 11.71
CA TYR A 677 -25.02 1.04 12.26
C TYR A 677 -24.64 1.72 13.58
N ALA A 678 -24.35 0.90 14.59
CA ALA A 678 -23.80 1.37 15.85
C ALA A 678 -22.43 2.07 15.67
N LYS A 679 -22.06 2.93 16.64
CA LYS A 679 -20.82 3.72 16.60
C LYS A 679 -19.58 2.98 17.12
N ASP A 680 -19.72 1.70 17.44
CA ASP A 680 -18.64 0.77 17.81
C ASP A 680 -18.00 0.09 16.58
N ARG A 681 -18.38 0.51 15.37
CA ARG A 681 -17.85 0.00 14.10
C ARG A 681 -16.58 0.73 13.66
N ILE A 682 -15.71 -0.05 13.03
CA ILE A 682 -14.70 0.44 12.10
C ILE A 682 -14.88 -0.33 10.80
N PHE A 683 -14.89 0.37 9.67
CA PHE A 683 -15.03 -0.22 8.35
C PHE A 683 -13.68 -0.19 7.64
N VAL A 684 -13.25 -1.33 7.11
CA VAL A 684 -12.08 -1.39 6.21
C VAL A 684 -12.58 -1.91 4.86
N TYR A 685 -12.47 -1.06 3.84
CA TYR A 685 -12.83 -1.40 2.48
C TYR A 685 -11.60 -1.81 1.67
N LEU A 686 -11.58 -3.06 1.22
CA LEU A 686 -10.63 -3.55 0.23
C LEU A 686 -11.21 -3.29 -1.15
N ARG A 687 -10.64 -2.30 -1.84
CA ARG A 687 -11.14 -1.75 -3.10
C ARG A 687 -10.26 -2.19 -4.27
N ILE A 688 -10.85 -2.78 -5.32
CA ILE A 688 -10.18 -3.06 -6.60
C ILE A 688 -10.86 -2.34 -7.76
N CYS A 689 -12.19 -2.44 -7.87
CA CYS A 689 -13.00 -1.83 -8.92
C CYS A 689 -13.91 -0.70 -8.41
N GLY A 690 -14.16 -0.61 -7.09
CA GLY A 690 -14.95 0.48 -6.51
C GLY A 690 -16.45 0.18 -6.41
N GLU A 691 -16.87 -1.09 -6.35
CA GLU A 691 -18.29 -1.48 -6.28
C GLU A 691 -19.00 -0.93 -5.04
N GLN A 692 -18.24 -0.67 -3.97
CA GLN A 692 -18.77 -0.17 -2.69
C GLN A 692 -18.54 1.33 -2.48
N ASP A 693 -17.98 2.08 -3.45
CA ASP A 693 -17.56 3.48 -3.27
C ASP A 693 -18.70 4.39 -2.76
N GLU A 694 -19.93 4.22 -3.28
CA GLU A 694 -21.09 5.02 -2.85
C GLU A 694 -21.48 4.72 -1.40
N PHE A 695 -21.47 3.45 -1.00
CA PHE A 695 -21.81 3.03 0.36
C PHE A 695 -20.74 3.47 1.37
N VAL A 696 -19.46 3.32 1.00
CA VAL A 696 -18.31 3.77 1.78
C VAL A 696 -18.35 5.27 2.03
N LYS A 697 -18.66 6.08 1.00
CA LYS A 697 -18.84 7.51 1.16
C LYS A 697 -20.01 7.86 2.10
N ALA A 698 -21.12 7.13 2.01
CA ALA A 698 -22.25 7.33 2.91
C ALA A 698 -21.89 7.00 4.38
N LEU A 699 -21.05 5.98 4.62
CA LEU A 699 -20.52 5.67 5.96
C LEU A 699 -19.63 6.80 6.51
N GLU A 700 -18.74 7.34 5.67
CA GLU A 700 -17.89 8.49 6.02
C GLU A 700 -18.72 9.73 6.37
N ASP A 701 -19.73 10.04 5.56
CA ASP A 701 -20.63 11.16 5.78
C ASP A 701 -21.52 10.97 7.04
N ALA A 702 -21.83 9.72 7.39
CA ALA A 702 -22.47 9.36 8.66
C ALA A 702 -21.51 9.41 9.87
N GLY A 703 -20.22 9.68 9.66
CA GLY A 703 -19.20 9.81 10.70
C GLY A 703 -18.72 8.48 11.29
N HIS A 704 -18.79 7.38 10.54
CA HIS A 704 -18.12 6.14 10.90
C HIS A 704 -16.63 6.21 10.59
N VAL A 705 -15.82 5.39 11.28
CA VAL A 705 -14.41 5.23 10.94
C VAL A 705 -14.31 4.33 9.73
N VAL A 706 -13.73 4.83 8.64
CA VAL A 706 -13.62 4.16 7.36
C VAL A 706 -12.18 4.24 6.86
N VAL A 707 -11.64 3.10 6.46
CA VAL A 707 -10.29 2.94 5.92
C VAL A 707 -10.41 2.27 4.56
N VAL A 708 -9.97 2.95 3.50
CA VAL A 708 -9.96 2.39 2.14
C VAL A 708 -8.56 1.92 1.78
N MET A 709 -8.43 0.68 1.36
CA MET A 709 -7.18 0.08 0.89
C MET A 709 -7.32 -0.32 -0.58
N GLN A 710 -6.53 0.31 -1.45
CA GLN A 710 -6.56 0.07 -2.89
C GLN A 710 -5.72 -1.16 -3.28
N TRP A 711 -6.31 -2.05 -4.07
CA TRP A 711 -5.68 -3.14 -4.79
C TRP A 711 -5.44 -2.73 -6.24
N SER A 712 -4.27 -3.06 -6.78
CA SER A 712 -3.93 -2.79 -8.18
C SER A 712 -4.42 -3.93 -9.09
N ASP A 713 -4.26 -5.18 -8.61
CA ASP A 713 -4.70 -6.39 -9.29
C ASP A 713 -4.90 -7.54 -8.26
N LEU A 714 -5.42 -8.70 -8.69
CA LEU A 714 -5.68 -9.83 -7.80
C LEU A 714 -4.41 -10.46 -7.18
N TYR A 715 -3.22 -10.24 -7.76
CA TYR A 715 -1.95 -10.73 -7.17
C TYR A 715 -1.52 -9.92 -5.95
N ASP A 716 -2.11 -8.74 -5.72
CA ASP A 716 -1.90 -7.99 -4.47
C ASP A 716 -2.41 -8.77 -3.23
N LEU A 717 -3.13 -9.89 -3.40
CA LEU A 717 -3.45 -10.83 -2.34
C LEU A 717 -2.22 -11.20 -1.48
N ALA A 718 -1.06 -11.44 -2.10
CA ALA A 718 0.17 -11.75 -1.37
C ALA A 718 0.67 -10.57 -0.53
N ALA A 719 0.56 -9.35 -1.06
CA ALA A 719 0.89 -8.13 -0.33
C ALA A 719 -0.06 -7.93 0.86
N HIS A 720 -1.35 -8.22 0.68
CA HIS A 720 -2.34 -8.11 1.74
C HIS A 720 -2.18 -9.19 2.82
N PHE A 721 -1.76 -10.41 2.49
CA PHE A 721 -1.39 -11.39 3.51
C PHE A 721 -0.35 -10.81 4.48
N TYR A 722 0.75 -10.28 3.94
CA TYR A 722 1.79 -9.70 4.79
C TYR A 722 1.35 -8.41 5.51
N CYS A 723 0.65 -7.51 4.82
CA CYS A 723 0.20 -6.24 5.39
C CYS A 723 -0.72 -6.46 6.60
N TRP A 724 -1.67 -7.39 6.50
CA TRP A 724 -2.61 -7.71 7.57
C TRP A 724 -1.98 -8.51 8.70
N GLU A 725 -1.05 -9.43 8.42
CA GLU A 725 -0.24 -10.10 9.44
C GLU A 725 0.49 -9.05 10.29
N PHE A 726 1.14 -8.09 9.65
CA PHE A 726 1.83 -6.99 10.31
C PHE A 726 0.87 -6.09 11.11
N ALA A 727 -0.21 -5.64 10.48
CA ALA A 727 -1.20 -4.78 11.13
C ALA A 727 -1.84 -5.43 12.35
N THR A 728 -2.18 -6.72 12.26
CA THR A 728 -2.77 -7.48 13.37
C THR A 728 -1.79 -7.59 14.53
N ALA A 729 -0.51 -7.87 14.25
CA ALA A 729 0.53 -7.89 15.27
C ALA A 729 0.68 -6.53 15.97
N VAL A 730 0.66 -5.42 15.23
CA VAL A 730 0.71 -4.07 15.80
C VAL A 730 -0.53 -3.76 16.64
N ALA A 731 -1.73 -4.05 16.14
CA ALA A 731 -2.97 -3.82 16.89
C ALA A 731 -3.00 -4.59 18.22
N CYS A 732 -2.60 -5.87 18.21
CA CYS A 732 -2.52 -6.69 19.42
C CYS A 732 -1.52 -6.13 20.44
N SER A 733 -0.35 -5.65 19.98
CA SER A 733 0.66 -4.99 20.81
C SER A 733 0.09 -3.76 21.53
N LEU A 734 -0.66 -2.91 20.82
CA LEU A 734 -1.32 -1.75 21.41
C LEU A 734 -2.38 -2.13 22.46
N MET A 735 -3.12 -3.21 22.20
CA MET A 735 -4.08 -3.78 23.15
C MET A 735 -3.42 -4.63 24.24
N THR A 736 -2.08 -4.74 24.26
CA THR A 736 -1.27 -5.58 25.15
C THR A 736 -1.74 -7.03 25.22
N VAL A 737 -2.04 -7.62 24.06
CA VAL A 737 -2.41 -9.02 23.88
C VAL A 737 -1.31 -9.75 23.12
N ASN A 738 -1.03 -11.00 23.49
CA ASN A 738 -0.15 -11.86 22.72
C ASN A 738 -0.79 -12.26 21.38
N ALA A 739 -0.24 -11.72 20.28
CA ALA A 739 -0.75 -11.97 18.93
C ALA A 739 -0.54 -13.43 18.47
N PHE A 740 0.30 -14.21 19.14
CA PHE A 740 0.88 -15.44 18.57
C PHE A 740 0.54 -16.74 19.30
N ASP A 741 -0.18 -16.68 20.42
CA ASP A 741 -0.73 -17.84 21.12
C ASP A 741 -2.25 -18.03 20.84
N GLN A 742 -2.86 -19.02 21.47
CA GLN A 742 -4.29 -19.36 21.38
C GLN A 742 -4.74 -20.28 22.53
N PRO A 743 -4.74 -19.79 23.78
CA PRO A 743 -4.99 -20.64 24.94
C PRO A 743 -6.45 -21.13 25.05
N ASP A 744 -7.42 -20.34 24.56
CA ASP A 744 -8.85 -20.54 24.88
C ASP A 744 -9.56 -21.56 23.98
N VAL A 745 -8.92 -22.01 22.90
CA VAL A 745 -9.46 -23.10 22.06
C VAL A 745 -9.31 -24.48 22.72
N GLN A 746 -8.43 -24.62 23.71
CA GLN A 746 -8.12 -25.91 24.32
C GLN A 746 -9.31 -26.47 25.11
N GLY A 747 -10.08 -25.60 25.78
CA GLY A 747 -11.25 -26.01 26.57
C GLY A 747 -12.30 -26.77 25.74
N SER A 748 -12.62 -26.28 24.53
CA SER A 748 -13.55 -26.98 23.62
C SER A 748 -12.97 -28.31 23.11
N LYS A 749 -11.66 -28.37 22.85
CA LYS A 749 -10.98 -29.60 22.40
C LYS A 749 -11.02 -30.69 23.48
N ASP A 750 -10.78 -30.31 24.73
CA ASP A 750 -10.80 -31.26 25.84
C ASP A 750 -12.21 -31.79 26.12
N ARG A 751 -13.23 -30.92 26.07
CA ARG A 751 -14.63 -31.33 26.18
C ARG A 751 -15.05 -32.26 25.05
N THR A 752 -14.68 -31.94 23.81
CA THR A 752 -14.94 -32.81 22.65
C THR A 752 -14.32 -34.20 22.87
N LYS A 753 -13.06 -34.27 23.30
CA LYS A 753 -12.38 -35.54 23.61
C LYS A 753 -13.08 -36.32 24.72
N GLN A 754 -13.54 -35.65 25.78
CA GLN A 754 -14.28 -36.27 26.87
C GLN A 754 -15.61 -36.86 26.37
N LYS A 755 -16.35 -36.13 25.52
CA LYS A 755 -17.60 -36.62 24.93
C LYS A 755 -17.37 -37.83 24.04
N LEU A 756 -16.35 -37.81 23.19
CA LEU A 756 -16.00 -38.94 22.35
C LEU A 756 -15.57 -40.15 23.18
N ALA A 757 -14.75 -39.96 24.23
CA ALA A 757 -14.36 -41.03 25.14
C ALA A 757 -15.58 -41.66 25.84
N ALA A 758 -16.53 -40.84 26.31
CA ALA A 758 -17.78 -41.32 26.91
C ALA A 758 -18.65 -42.07 25.89
N LEU A 759 -18.72 -41.61 24.64
CA LEU A 759 -19.40 -42.32 23.55
C LEU A 759 -18.77 -43.71 23.30
N LYS A 760 -17.43 -43.82 23.32
CA LYS A 760 -16.74 -45.13 23.18
C LYS A 760 -17.10 -46.09 24.31
N GLU A 761 -17.26 -45.59 25.53
CA GLU A 761 -17.55 -46.41 26.71
C GLU A 761 -19.03 -46.80 26.80
N LYS A 762 -19.94 -45.85 26.56
CA LYS A 762 -21.38 -46.00 26.79
C LYS A 762 -22.18 -46.37 25.53
N GLY A 763 -21.61 -46.18 24.34
CA GLY A 763 -22.27 -46.42 23.05
C GLY A 763 -23.31 -45.36 22.65
N VAL A 764 -23.50 -44.31 23.46
CA VAL A 764 -24.41 -43.20 23.17
C VAL A 764 -23.77 -41.87 23.55
N LEU A 765 -24.01 -40.83 22.75
CA LEU A 765 -23.58 -39.47 23.06
C LEU A 765 -24.64 -38.82 23.96
N GLU A 766 -24.29 -38.59 25.22
CA GLU A 766 -25.22 -38.01 26.20
C GLU A 766 -25.41 -36.50 25.98
N GLU A 767 -26.67 -36.09 25.84
CA GLU A 767 -27.12 -34.70 25.79
C GLU A 767 -28.03 -34.40 26.99
N PRO A 768 -28.05 -33.16 27.51
CA PRO A 768 -29.01 -32.76 28.53
C PRO A 768 -30.45 -32.80 27.99
N ASP A 769 -31.43 -32.74 28.88
CA ASP A 769 -32.82 -32.51 28.48
C ASP A 769 -32.95 -31.11 27.86
N PRO A 770 -33.76 -30.94 26.79
CA PRO A 770 -33.97 -29.64 26.18
C PRO A 770 -34.79 -28.73 27.10
N ASP A 771 -34.39 -27.46 27.18
CA ASP A 771 -35.10 -26.44 27.95
C ASP A 771 -36.41 -26.02 27.25
N TRP A 772 -36.49 -26.17 25.92
CA TRP A 772 -37.69 -25.92 25.12
C TRP A 772 -37.78 -26.93 23.98
N THR A 773 -38.98 -27.44 23.70
CA THR A 773 -39.23 -28.37 22.60
C THR A 773 -40.60 -28.11 21.98
N ARG A 774 -40.64 -27.69 20.72
CA ARG A 774 -41.85 -27.60 19.88
C ARG A 774 -41.47 -27.86 18.43
N GLU A 775 -42.43 -28.33 17.62
CA GLU A 775 -42.24 -28.52 16.16
C GLU A 775 -40.99 -29.34 15.77
N SER A 776 -40.61 -30.33 16.60
CA SER A 776 -39.39 -31.15 16.45
C SER A 776 -38.06 -30.38 16.62
N VAL A 777 -38.10 -29.09 16.92
CA VAL A 777 -36.94 -28.28 17.30
C VAL A 777 -36.71 -28.38 18.80
N LYS A 778 -35.44 -28.53 19.19
CA LYS A 778 -35.01 -28.56 20.59
C LYS A 778 -34.09 -27.39 20.87
N ILE A 779 -34.27 -26.70 21.99
CA ILE A 779 -33.40 -25.60 22.41
C ILE A 779 -32.77 -25.92 23.75
N TYR A 780 -31.48 -25.61 23.87
CA TYR A 780 -30.66 -25.82 25.06
C TYR A 780 -29.98 -24.52 25.45
N GLY A 781 -29.91 -24.18 26.74
CA GLY A 781 -29.20 -22.99 27.21
C GLY A 781 -29.68 -22.47 28.55
N GLN A 782 -29.13 -21.34 28.99
CA GLN A 782 -29.63 -20.70 30.20
C GLN A 782 -31.02 -20.10 29.92
N PRO A 783 -32.06 -20.43 30.71
CA PRO A 783 -33.36 -19.78 30.58
C PRO A 783 -33.19 -18.27 30.81
N PHE A 784 -33.46 -17.47 29.79
CA PHE A 784 -33.59 -16.02 29.92
C PHE A 784 -35.07 -15.66 30.13
N VAL A 785 -35.34 -14.41 30.51
CA VAL A 785 -36.70 -13.94 30.83
C VAL A 785 -37.66 -14.32 29.69
N ASP A 786 -38.81 -14.91 30.03
CA ASP A 786 -39.90 -15.32 29.13
C ASP A 786 -39.66 -16.52 28.18
N PHE A 787 -38.62 -17.33 28.42
CA PHE A 787 -38.34 -18.55 27.63
C PHE A 787 -39.51 -19.57 27.57
N GLU A 788 -40.27 -19.71 28.67
CA GLU A 788 -41.46 -20.58 28.73
C GLU A 788 -42.68 -19.99 28.00
N ALA A 789 -42.70 -18.67 27.78
CA ALA A 789 -43.81 -17.96 27.15
C ALA A 789 -43.70 -17.91 25.62
N CYS A 790 -42.54 -18.24 25.05
CA CYS A 790 -42.32 -18.25 23.61
C CYS A 790 -43.05 -19.42 22.93
N ASP A 791 -43.93 -19.11 21.98
CA ASP A 791 -44.74 -20.07 21.26
C ASP A 791 -44.08 -20.60 19.98
N THR A 792 -43.17 -19.81 19.40
CA THR A 792 -42.46 -20.12 18.16
C THR A 792 -40.94 -19.99 18.31
N LEU A 793 -40.17 -20.65 17.45
CA LEU A 793 -38.71 -20.50 17.41
C LEU A 793 -38.28 -19.05 17.11
N GLN A 794 -39.05 -18.35 16.27
CA GLN A 794 -38.82 -16.94 15.97
C GLN A 794 -38.88 -16.08 17.23
N GLU A 795 -39.91 -16.25 18.07
CA GLU A 795 -40.03 -15.53 19.35
C GLU A 795 -38.88 -15.82 20.29
N VAL A 796 -38.36 -17.06 20.30
CA VAL A 796 -37.18 -17.42 21.11
C VAL A 796 -35.94 -16.66 20.62
N ILE A 797 -35.70 -16.60 19.30
CA ILE A 797 -34.57 -15.89 18.71
C ILE A 797 -34.67 -14.38 18.97
N GLU A 798 -35.86 -13.80 18.76
CA GLU A 798 -36.11 -12.38 19.01
C GLU A 798 -35.90 -12.04 20.49
N SER A 799 -36.39 -12.87 21.40
CA SER A 799 -36.24 -12.67 22.84
C SER A 799 -34.79 -12.85 23.31
N PHE A 800 -34.05 -13.81 22.73
CA PHE A 800 -32.63 -13.99 23.03
C PHE A 800 -31.79 -12.82 22.52
N THR A 801 -32.02 -12.37 21.29
CA THR A 801 -31.26 -11.26 20.68
C THR A 801 -31.62 -9.91 21.30
N ALA A 802 -32.82 -9.76 21.89
CA ALA A 802 -33.19 -8.60 22.69
C ALA A 802 -32.36 -8.43 23.98
N LEU A 803 -31.60 -9.46 24.40
CA LEU A 803 -30.65 -9.35 25.51
C LEU A 803 -29.38 -8.56 25.15
N ALA A 804 -29.21 -8.17 23.87
CA ALA A 804 -28.02 -7.47 23.42
C ALA A 804 -27.97 -6.01 23.91
N GLU A 805 -26.85 -5.63 24.51
CA GLU A 805 -26.57 -4.30 25.03
C GLU A 805 -25.69 -3.48 24.05
N PRO A 806 -25.56 -2.15 24.24
CA PRO A 806 -24.60 -1.34 23.50
C PRO A 806 -23.18 -1.92 23.57
N GLY A 807 -22.55 -2.11 22.40
CA GLY A 807 -21.22 -2.72 22.29
C GLY A 807 -21.23 -4.25 22.15
N ASP A 808 -22.41 -4.90 22.19
CA ASP A 808 -22.53 -6.32 21.92
C ASP A 808 -22.54 -6.66 20.43
N TYR A 809 -22.24 -7.93 20.11
CA TYR A 809 -22.42 -8.55 18.81
C TYR A 809 -23.16 -9.89 18.95
N VAL A 810 -23.83 -10.33 17.88
CA VAL A 810 -24.54 -11.60 17.79
C VAL A 810 -23.80 -12.52 16.82
N ALA A 811 -23.33 -13.66 17.32
CA ALA A 811 -22.65 -14.68 16.52
C ALA A 811 -23.57 -15.85 16.23
N ILE A 812 -23.73 -16.18 14.96
CA ILE A 812 -24.41 -17.39 14.49
C ILE A 812 -23.34 -18.44 14.21
N ASN A 813 -23.33 -19.48 15.05
CA ASN A 813 -22.39 -20.60 14.96
C ASN A 813 -23.13 -21.83 14.42
N ALA A 814 -23.08 -22.02 13.11
CA ALA A 814 -23.86 -23.04 12.41
C ALA A 814 -23.05 -24.32 12.19
N PHE A 815 -23.35 -25.39 12.93
CA PHE A 815 -22.97 -26.76 12.56
C PHE A 815 -23.96 -27.31 11.54
N LEU A 816 -24.05 -26.61 10.41
CA LEU A 816 -24.83 -26.94 9.23
C LEU A 816 -23.88 -27.06 8.02
N PRO A 817 -24.25 -27.79 6.97
CA PRO A 817 -23.44 -27.84 5.76
C PRO A 817 -23.26 -26.45 5.16
N LEU A 818 -22.03 -26.05 4.83
CA LEU A 818 -21.76 -24.83 4.09
C LEU A 818 -22.17 -25.04 2.63
N ASN A 819 -23.30 -24.46 2.25
CA ASN A 819 -23.83 -24.43 0.89
C ASN A 819 -24.62 -23.12 0.69
N ASN A 820 -24.93 -22.79 -0.56
CA ASN A 820 -25.62 -21.53 -0.88
C ASN A 820 -26.95 -21.39 -0.15
N HIS A 821 -27.73 -22.46 -0.04
CA HIS A 821 -29.02 -22.43 0.64
C HIS A 821 -28.89 -22.03 2.12
N ASN A 822 -28.05 -22.73 2.87
CA ASN A 822 -27.83 -22.45 4.29
C ASN A 822 -27.18 -21.08 4.48
N TYR A 823 -26.21 -20.72 3.63
CA TYR A 823 -25.57 -19.42 3.67
C TYR A 823 -26.58 -18.28 3.45
N GLU A 824 -27.38 -18.32 2.39
CA GLU A 824 -28.39 -17.29 2.09
C GLU A 824 -29.42 -17.15 3.20
N ARG A 825 -29.93 -18.26 3.75
CA ARG A 825 -30.90 -18.24 4.85
C ARG A 825 -30.26 -17.66 6.12
N LEU A 826 -29.08 -18.10 6.52
CA LEU A 826 -28.43 -17.56 7.71
C LEU A 826 -28.00 -16.10 7.53
N THR A 827 -27.67 -15.67 6.31
CA THR A 827 -27.43 -14.26 5.96
C THR A 827 -28.71 -13.42 6.06
N ALA A 828 -29.87 -13.95 5.65
CA ALA A 828 -31.15 -13.30 5.88
C ALA A 828 -31.48 -13.18 7.38
N LEU A 829 -31.14 -14.20 8.18
CA LEU A 829 -31.28 -14.12 9.64
C LEU A 829 -30.38 -13.03 10.24
N ARG A 830 -29.13 -12.92 9.77
CA ARG A 830 -28.22 -11.82 10.14
C ARG A 830 -28.84 -10.46 9.83
N ALA A 831 -29.39 -10.28 8.63
CA ALA A 831 -30.01 -9.01 8.23
C ALA A 831 -31.16 -8.63 9.16
N ARG A 832 -32.01 -9.60 9.53
CA ARG A 832 -33.11 -9.38 10.48
C ARG A 832 -32.61 -9.00 11.88
N ILE A 833 -31.65 -9.74 12.41
CA ILE A 833 -31.06 -9.47 13.74
C ILE A 833 -30.39 -8.09 13.75
N LEU A 834 -29.60 -7.79 12.72
CA LEU A 834 -28.91 -6.52 12.56
C LEU A 834 -29.92 -5.36 12.50
N ALA A 835 -30.97 -5.47 11.69
CA ALA A 835 -32.01 -4.44 11.59
C ALA A 835 -32.80 -4.26 12.89
N GLN A 836 -33.04 -5.34 13.64
CA GLN A 836 -33.79 -5.28 14.90
C GLN A 836 -32.97 -4.72 16.07
N THR A 837 -31.67 -5.04 16.12
CA THR A 837 -30.84 -4.77 17.30
C THR A 837 -29.81 -3.66 17.09
N GLY A 838 -29.47 -3.35 15.84
CA GLY A 838 -28.34 -2.48 15.46
C GLY A 838 -26.96 -3.07 15.81
N ARG A 839 -26.89 -4.34 16.23
CA ARG A 839 -25.67 -5.01 16.68
C ARG A 839 -24.99 -5.75 15.56
N ALA A 840 -23.66 -5.78 15.62
CA ALA A 840 -22.86 -6.56 14.68
C ALA A 840 -23.25 -8.02 14.67
N THR A 841 -23.31 -8.60 13.47
CA THR A 841 -23.63 -10.01 13.29
C THR A 841 -22.47 -10.75 12.63
N THR A 842 -22.14 -11.94 13.13
CA THR A 842 -21.15 -12.84 12.50
C THR A 842 -21.79 -14.18 12.15
N LEU A 843 -21.26 -14.87 11.14
CA LEU A 843 -21.70 -16.20 10.72
C LEU A 843 -20.49 -17.11 10.55
N GLY A 844 -20.37 -18.11 11.42
CA GLY A 844 -19.35 -19.14 11.34
C GLY A 844 -19.96 -20.51 11.06
N PHE A 845 -19.41 -21.24 10.09
CA PHE A 845 -19.77 -22.63 9.84
C PHE A 845 -18.84 -23.59 10.60
N GLY A 846 -19.43 -24.54 11.31
CA GLY A 846 -18.72 -25.51 12.15
C GLY A 846 -18.29 -26.74 11.35
N PRO A 847 -17.19 -27.41 11.75
CA PRO A 847 -16.26 -27.07 12.83
C PRO A 847 -15.24 -25.98 12.48
N ARG A 848 -15.22 -25.43 11.25
CA ARG A 848 -14.23 -24.44 10.79
C ARG A 848 -14.06 -23.27 11.75
N PHE A 849 -15.16 -22.65 12.21
CA PHE A 849 -15.08 -21.49 13.10
C PHE A 849 -14.39 -21.78 14.45
N LEU A 850 -14.33 -23.05 14.88
CA LEU A 850 -13.61 -23.45 16.10
C LEU A 850 -12.09 -23.17 15.98
N HIS A 851 -11.59 -23.13 14.75
CA HIS A 851 -10.22 -22.79 14.36
C HIS A 851 -10.15 -21.45 13.59
N SER A 852 -11.13 -20.56 13.81
CA SER A 852 -11.04 -19.14 13.44
C SER A 852 -11.50 -18.28 14.62
N THR A 853 -12.79 -17.98 14.73
CA THR A 853 -13.37 -17.09 15.74
C THR A 853 -13.53 -17.74 17.12
N GLY A 854 -13.39 -19.06 17.23
CA GLY A 854 -13.53 -19.80 18.47
C GLY A 854 -12.64 -19.29 19.61
N GLN A 855 -11.42 -18.84 19.30
CA GLN A 855 -10.53 -18.19 20.26
C GLN A 855 -11.15 -16.89 20.81
N LEU A 856 -11.62 -16.01 19.93
CA LEU A 856 -12.29 -14.75 20.30
C LEU A 856 -13.59 -14.97 21.09
N HIS A 857 -14.40 -15.93 20.68
CA HIS A 857 -15.68 -16.22 21.36
C HIS A 857 -15.49 -16.60 22.83
N LYS A 858 -14.35 -17.23 23.18
CA LYS A 858 -14.05 -17.75 24.52
C LYS A 858 -13.11 -16.86 25.31
N GLY A 859 -12.07 -16.32 24.67
CA GLY A 859 -11.03 -15.49 25.28
C GLY A 859 -11.24 -13.99 25.15
N GLY A 860 -12.06 -13.54 24.18
CA GLY A 860 -12.31 -12.13 23.90
C GLY A 860 -13.25 -11.43 24.89
N PRO A 861 -13.67 -10.18 24.62
CA PRO A 861 -14.58 -9.43 25.49
C PRO A 861 -15.90 -10.18 25.70
N ASN A 862 -16.54 -10.04 26.86
CA ASN A 862 -17.84 -10.66 27.13
C ASN A 862 -19.02 -9.89 26.51
N THR A 863 -18.93 -9.65 25.21
CA THR A 863 -19.87 -8.86 24.42
C THR A 863 -20.59 -9.68 23.35
N GLY A 864 -20.37 -11.00 23.30
CA GLY A 864 -21.00 -11.89 22.33
C GLY A 864 -22.30 -12.52 22.86
N LEU A 865 -23.30 -12.62 22.00
CA LEU A 865 -24.47 -13.49 22.13
C LEU A 865 -24.38 -14.58 21.06
N PHE A 866 -24.44 -15.85 21.46
CA PHE A 866 -24.14 -16.98 20.58
C PHE A 866 -25.39 -17.79 20.27
N LEU A 867 -25.81 -17.77 19.01
CA LEU A 867 -26.81 -18.67 18.44
C LEU A 867 -26.09 -19.87 17.82
N GLN A 868 -25.97 -20.98 18.55
CA GLN A 868 -25.42 -22.21 17.99
C GLN A 868 -26.54 -22.99 17.30
N ILE A 869 -26.44 -23.20 15.99
CA ILE A 869 -27.46 -23.95 15.23
C ILE A 869 -26.86 -25.29 14.84
N THR A 870 -27.55 -26.38 15.16
CA THR A 870 -27.15 -27.75 14.83
C THR A 870 -28.35 -28.47 14.21
N GLN A 871 -28.12 -29.53 13.44
CA GLN A 871 -29.20 -30.36 12.89
C GLN A 871 -28.90 -31.85 13.05
N ASP A 872 -29.90 -32.72 13.03
CA ASP A 872 -29.71 -34.17 12.82
C ASP A 872 -29.09 -34.46 11.44
N ASP A 873 -28.24 -35.48 11.37
CA ASP A 873 -27.58 -35.87 10.13
C ASP A 873 -28.49 -36.78 9.28
N ALA A 874 -28.73 -36.43 8.01
CA ALA A 874 -29.53 -37.24 7.09
C ALA A 874 -28.76 -38.47 6.56
N ILE A 875 -27.44 -38.32 6.45
CA ILE A 875 -26.48 -39.35 6.09
C ILE A 875 -25.33 -39.31 7.11
N ASP A 876 -24.69 -40.44 7.34
CA ASP A 876 -23.53 -40.51 8.24
C ASP A 876 -22.50 -41.50 7.72
N PHE A 877 -21.24 -41.30 8.11
CA PHE A 877 -20.11 -42.09 7.68
C PHE A 877 -19.26 -42.52 8.87
N GLU A 878 -18.90 -43.80 8.93
CA GLU A 878 -17.94 -44.30 9.90
C GLU A 878 -16.54 -43.72 9.63
N ILE A 879 -15.80 -43.42 10.71
CA ILE A 879 -14.40 -43.01 10.62
C ILE A 879 -13.52 -44.27 10.73
N PRO A 880 -12.76 -44.66 9.68
CA PRO A 880 -11.96 -45.88 9.73
C PRO A 880 -10.95 -45.88 10.89
N GLY A 881 -11.06 -46.88 11.76
CA GLY A 881 -10.20 -47.03 12.94
C GLY A 881 -10.75 -46.41 14.23
N GLU A 882 -11.87 -45.69 14.17
CA GLU A 882 -12.60 -45.18 15.32
C GLU A 882 -13.87 -46.00 15.58
N SER A 883 -14.44 -45.86 16.77
CA SER A 883 -15.70 -46.52 17.17
C SER A 883 -16.91 -45.59 17.06
N TYR A 884 -16.78 -44.49 16.33
CA TYR A 884 -17.79 -43.46 16.16
C TYR A 884 -17.73 -42.88 14.74
N SER A 885 -18.84 -42.29 14.32
CA SER A 885 -19.03 -41.72 12.99
C SER A 885 -18.64 -40.24 12.91
N PHE A 886 -18.66 -39.67 11.70
CA PHE A 886 -18.47 -38.25 11.46
C PHE A 886 -19.59 -37.39 12.06
N GLY A 887 -20.86 -37.82 11.98
CA GLY A 887 -21.98 -37.13 12.63
C GLY A 887 -21.81 -37.08 14.15
N ALA A 888 -21.37 -38.19 14.76
CA ALA A 888 -21.05 -38.23 16.19
C ALA A 888 -19.88 -37.29 16.55
N LEU A 889 -18.83 -37.23 15.71
CA LEU A 889 -17.71 -36.30 15.88
C LEU A 889 -18.18 -34.84 15.81
N ALA A 890 -18.95 -34.48 14.78
CA ALA A 890 -19.46 -33.13 14.60
C ALA A 890 -20.40 -32.71 15.76
N ARG A 891 -21.30 -33.60 16.22
CA ARG A 891 -22.15 -33.35 17.39
C ARG A 891 -21.32 -33.16 18.66
N ALA A 892 -20.31 -33.99 18.88
CA ALA A 892 -19.41 -33.85 20.03
C ALA A 892 -18.64 -32.52 20.01
N GLN A 893 -18.21 -32.05 18.82
CA GLN A 893 -17.59 -30.74 18.65
C GLN A 893 -18.55 -29.59 18.97
N ALA A 894 -19.79 -29.65 18.50
CA ALA A 894 -20.82 -28.66 18.79
C ALA A 894 -21.13 -28.55 20.30
N LEU A 895 -21.33 -29.70 20.96
CA LEU A 895 -21.55 -29.76 22.40
C LEU A 895 -20.34 -29.27 23.20
N GLY A 896 -19.13 -29.70 22.80
CA GLY A 896 -17.90 -29.27 23.46
C GLY A 896 -17.64 -27.76 23.35
N ASP A 897 -18.01 -27.16 22.22
CA ASP A 897 -17.99 -25.71 22.04
C ASP A 897 -19.04 -25.00 22.90
N PHE A 898 -20.28 -25.49 22.87
CA PHE A 898 -21.40 -24.91 23.63
C PHE A 898 -21.13 -24.91 25.14
N GLU A 899 -20.67 -26.04 25.69
CA GLU A 899 -20.28 -26.16 27.09
C GLU A 899 -19.10 -25.26 27.44
N ALA A 900 -18.15 -25.05 26.52
CA ALA A 900 -17.04 -24.13 26.74
C ALA A 900 -17.54 -22.69 26.85
N LEU A 901 -18.45 -22.26 25.97
CA LEU A 901 -19.10 -20.94 26.03
C LEU A 901 -19.84 -20.75 27.37
N LEU A 902 -20.68 -21.70 27.76
CA LEU A 902 -21.41 -21.62 29.03
C LEU A 902 -20.46 -21.58 30.24
N SER A 903 -19.38 -22.37 30.22
CA SER A 903 -18.39 -22.34 31.31
C SER A 903 -17.61 -21.02 31.41
N GLY A 904 -17.54 -20.27 30.31
CA GLY A 904 -17.01 -18.91 30.25
C GLY A 904 -18.03 -17.82 30.58
N ASN A 905 -19.22 -18.17 31.10
CA ASN A 905 -20.35 -17.27 31.34
C ASN A 905 -20.76 -16.46 30.10
N ARG A 906 -20.66 -17.08 28.91
CA ARG A 906 -21.14 -16.49 27.66
C ARG A 906 -22.65 -16.68 27.54
N ARG A 907 -23.31 -15.69 26.94
CA ARG A 907 -24.75 -15.77 26.61
C ARG A 907 -24.89 -16.63 25.35
N ALA A 908 -25.33 -17.86 25.52
CA ALA A 908 -25.42 -18.82 24.42
C ALA A 908 -26.69 -19.66 24.50
N VAL A 909 -27.29 -19.89 23.34
CA VAL A 909 -28.37 -20.87 23.14
C VAL A 909 -28.00 -21.79 21.99
N ARG A 910 -28.35 -23.07 22.10
CA ARG A 910 -28.20 -24.06 21.04
C ARG A 910 -29.58 -24.43 20.51
N ILE A 911 -29.83 -24.14 19.24
CA ILE A 911 -31.00 -24.56 18.49
C ILE A 911 -30.65 -25.83 17.73
N HIS A 912 -31.41 -26.90 17.95
CA HIS A 912 -31.20 -28.18 17.32
C HIS A 912 -32.41 -28.54 16.45
N LEU A 913 -32.15 -28.70 15.16
CA LEU A 913 -33.13 -28.89 14.10
C LEU A 913 -33.22 -30.36 13.66
N PRO A 914 -34.37 -30.82 13.14
CA PRO A 914 -34.45 -32.11 12.47
C PRO A 914 -33.61 -32.13 11.18
N ALA A 915 -33.28 -33.34 10.71
CA ALA A 915 -32.49 -33.52 9.50
C ALA A 915 -33.20 -32.93 8.27
N GLY A 916 -32.47 -32.14 7.47
CA GLY A 916 -33.01 -31.54 6.24
C GLY A 916 -33.99 -30.40 6.47
N ASP A 917 -34.00 -29.78 7.66
CA ASP A 917 -34.79 -28.58 7.93
C ASP A 917 -34.40 -27.43 6.97
N PRO A 918 -35.36 -26.82 6.26
CA PRO A 918 -35.11 -25.73 5.30
C PRO A 918 -34.86 -24.36 5.96
N LEU A 919 -34.60 -24.32 7.27
CA LEU A 919 -34.45 -23.09 8.07
C LEU A 919 -35.66 -22.16 7.93
N THR A 920 -36.89 -22.71 7.95
CA THR A 920 -38.12 -21.95 7.65
C THR A 920 -38.40 -20.78 8.60
N PHE A 921 -37.80 -20.77 9.79
CA PHE A 921 -37.93 -19.70 10.78
C PHE A 921 -37.21 -18.39 10.42
N VAL A 922 -36.29 -18.45 9.44
CA VAL A 922 -35.59 -17.29 8.87
C VAL A 922 -36.51 -16.51 7.95
#